data_AF-A0AAE7JAM6-F1
#
_entry.id   AF-A0AAE7JAM6-F1
#
_cell.length_a   1.000
_cell.length_b   1.000
_cell.length_c   1.000
_cell.angle_alpha   90.00
_cell.angle_beta   90.00
_cell.angle_gamma   90.00
#
_symmetry.space_group_name_H-M   'P 1'
#
loop_
_entity.id
_entity.type
_entity.pdbx_description
1 polymer ?
#
loop_
_entity_poly.entity_id
_entity_poly.type
_entity_poly.pdbx_seq_one_letter_code
_entity_poly.pdbx_strand_id
1 'polypeptide(L)'
;MATPLRYLGFSGGGWNTHTVSSGMMSAALQMARERGAADGDFGLLLNNFNGAAGNSGGSWFLTMLSYSPGFADALANQADDWFTTGYMGQQRQIFQPNATEAAELIKRILKEELNKNVRSTSLYQALNSNPLVAIPANAAGLFLRKSDIIADIVTTINNGVVDLIVDNLGSIQALQTAWNAYGLYPTLLYLASQNNFNWLDLVKNTAYSPYGMSTLMSRGFNEINRNPWATNLQLILPGAINNTSVSSFGNLIRHYTTSATLNNPELREGQLITPMSMVIGGGVNPTNQFKSLSGSFEQQFNRFNFLGNQTSSESAALSNELNLNLSIIEAATLSGAFAGDISSINSFNRLIRDKLGVELDPESIKSQLNSTTGNLLSWIPKFLRDPVINGLNGVLDGIYDATLKPIVTGFSSTISRELSNLAVPVSLSGGVARYENPETFNNLTDLTNAQNYRFIDGGYVDNTTVATIVSEIQSEHGVNQAFDLTFFVNNTDPGIIPKEVTGLDNDFTVPIDLAKLFGGEGSLASWQSDSQIRDFAPFNTPAAFPYIFDQSAWQGEKPVWQWDNSDKWKDEKEKATYLAYYKLDVETIDNPYFTIKEKQKGELNIFTSYNLSSGPGPYDPSFFNLYENIYQATREGIINQGGYVHLLSAMNVMNLETNEQGQLTFASDEGLNHLVQIDLDQVDTDYLSLIDIYKLTADGQRIYSGSLGGSDEEAPFEYDNGPQALIMNAGDSLEFEMQTKSSSDPIKGSIQLQEVDNGYQLLGLNNGDSLFSATASFAPVIDGKESVSDDDTTRDSSDDTFFSFAEGTRLNIAVNAIAAMTNRFSIIKIDRDPITGEASYLGSAIDSAEMNDLLISTFGQEQSGTQFGSKTLNPYSQREFTWTVEETGYFAPVLLTEEGGIFALGHDLIGESTHTRILGDYTVGFEDQYDRNSDYDYNDAIIKFEAIA
;
A
#
# COMPACT_ATOMS: atom_id res chain seq x y z
N MET A 1 13.39 -13.31 22.26
CA MET A 1 14.07 -13.06 20.98
C MET A 1 14.28 -11.55 20.83
N ALA A 2 15.13 -11.07 19.93
CA ALA A 2 15.18 -9.63 19.63
C ALA A 2 13.85 -9.22 18.95
N THR A 3 13.31 -8.05 19.29
CA THR A 3 12.12 -7.51 18.63
C THR A 3 12.36 -7.43 17.11
N PRO A 4 11.43 -7.92 16.28
CA PRO A 4 11.56 -7.81 14.82
C PRO A 4 11.69 -6.36 14.38
N LEU A 5 12.47 -6.10 13.32
CA LEU A 5 12.49 -4.79 12.70
C LEU A 5 11.27 -4.63 11.80
N ARG A 6 10.52 -3.56 12.02
CA ARG A 6 9.27 -3.27 11.32
C ARG A 6 9.52 -2.30 10.17
N TYR A 7 9.16 -2.69 8.95
CA TYR A 7 9.25 -1.79 7.79
C TYR A 7 7.96 -1.76 7.00
N LEU A 8 7.71 -0.60 6.40
CA LEU A 8 6.58 -0.36 5.52
C LEU A 8 7.05 -0.24 4.06
N GLY A 9 6.28 -0.70 3.09
CA GLY A 9 6.57 -0.44 1.67
C GLY A 9 5.34 -0.06 0.86
N PHE A 10 5.47 1.01 0.07
CA PHE A 10 4.46 1.43 -0.90
C PHE A 10 4.95 1.11 -2.31
N SER A 11 4.27 0.20 -3.00
CA SER A 11 4.76 -0.32 -4.28
C SER A 11 3.78 -0.19 -5.43
N GLY A 12 4.37 -0.02 -6.62
CA GLY A 12 3.69 0.04 -7.91
C GLY A 12 3.80 1.38 -8.64
N GLY A 13 3.27 1.41 -9.86
CA GLY A 13 3.53 2.47 -10.81
C GLY A 13 2.67 3.74 -10.67
N GLY A 14 3.35 4.88 -10.60
CA GLY A 14 2.83 6.24 -10.79
C GLY A 14 1.50 6.58 -10.11
N TRP A 15 0.57 7.19 -10.87
CA TRP A 15 -0.68 7.72 -10.31
C TRP A 15 -1.61 6.62 -9.81
N ASN A 16 -1.58 5.43 -10.39
CA ASN A 16 -2.40 4.30 -9.92
C ASN A 16 -2.03 3.91 -8.49
N THR A 17 -0.75 3.62 -8.23
CA THR A 17 -0.28 3.28 -6.89
C THR A 17 -0.50 4.41 -5.90
N HIS A 18 -0.19 5.64 -6.30
CA HIS A 18 -0.47 6.78 -5.45
C HIS A 18 -1.96 6.85 -5.05
N THR A 19 -2.87 6.54 -5.98
CA THR A 19 -4.31 6.50 -5.74
C THR A 19 -4.67 5.43 -4.71
N VAL A 20 -4.17 4.21 -4.89
CA VAL A 20 -4.48 3.10 -3.97
C VAL A 20 -3.88 3.34 -2.59
N SER A 21 -2.61 3.74 -2.49
CA SER A 21 -1.98 4.07 -1.19
C SER A 21 -2.72 5.18 -0.46
N SER A 22 -3.21 6.19 -1.20
CA SER A 22 -4.03 7.26 -0.62
C SER A 22 -5.38 6.70 -0.12
N GLY A 23 -6.02 5.83 -0.89
CA GLY A 23 -7.27 5.16 -0.49
C GLY A 23 -7.11 4.32 0.78
N MET A 24 -6.10 3.46 0.83
CA MET A 24 -5.82 2.59 1.98
C MET A 24 -5.50 3.40 3.23
N MET A 25 -4.58 4.37 3.15
CA MET A 25 -4.17 5.16 4.31
C MET A 25 -5.26 6.07 4.83
N SER A 26 -6.05 6.70 3.95
CA SER A 26 -7.18 7.53 4.40
C SER A 26 -8.30 6.70 5.03
N ALA A 27 -8.59 5.51 4.49
CA ALA A 27 -9.53 4.58 5.10
C ALA A 27 -9.04 4.06 6.47
N ALA A 28 -7.75 3.73 6.60
CA ALA A 28 -7.16 3.31 7.87
C ALA A 28 -7.31 4.40 8.95
N LEU A 29 -7.01 5.66 8.62
CA LEU A 29 -7.19 6.79 9.54
C LEU A 29 -8.64 6.99 9.95
N GLN A 30 -9.57 6.91 8.99
CA GLN A 30 -10.99 7.01 9.27
C GLN A 30 -11.43 5.92 10.25
N MET A 31 -11.06 4.66 9.97
CA MET A 31 -11.43 3.54 10.81
C MET A 31 -10.77 3.58 12.19
N ALA A 32 -9.51 4.01 12.29
CA ALA A 32 -8.85 4.16 13.59
C ALA A 32 -9.60 5.17 14.49
N ARG A 33 -10.06 6.29 13.92
CA ARG A 33 -10.87 7.30 14.65
C ARG A 33 -12.23 6.75 15.05
N GLU A 34 -12.93 6.09 14.11
CA GLU A 34 -14.25 5.50 14.38
C GLU A 34 -14.21 4.37 15.42
N ARG A 35 -13.06 3.72 15.61
CA ARG A 35 -12.86 2.60 16.55
C ARG A 35 -12.19 2.98 17.88
N GLY A 36 -12.06 4.27 18.19
CA GLY A 36 -11.64 4.74 19.52
C GLY A 36 -10.28 5.43 19.61
N ALA A 37 -9.50 5.50 18.54
CA ALA A 37 -8.25 6.25 18.56
C ALA A 37 -8.51 7.75 18.31
N ALA A 38 -8.82 8.48 19.38
CA ALA A 38 -9.35 9.85 19.38
C ALA A 38 -8.54 10.88 18.56
N ASP A 39 -7.22 10.69 18.42
CA ASP A 39 -6.32 11.60 17.69
C ASP A 39 -5.92 11.10 16.29
N GLY A 40 -6.55 10.02 15.78
CA GLY A 40 -6.13 9.25 14.60
C GLY A 40 -5.42 10.06 13.51
N ASP A 41 -4.09 10.02 13.54
CA ASP A 41 -3.19 10.69 12.61
C ASP A 41 -2.16 9.69 12.05
N PHE A 42 -1.28 10.16 11.18
CA PHE A 42 -0.22 9.30 10.64
C PHE A 42 0.80 8.86 11.70
N GLY A 43 0.89 9.56 12.84
CA GLY A 43 1.70 9.13 13.96
C GLY A 43 1.16 7.83 14.56
N LEU A 44 -0.15 7.75 14.78
CA LEU A 44 -0.82 6.54 15.23
C LEU A 44 -0.52 5.34 14.33
N LEU A 45 -0.63 5.52 13.01
CA LEU A 45 -0.47 4.40 12.08
C LEU A 45 0.99 4.02 11.84
N LEU A 46 1.94 4.97 11.89
CA LEU A 46 3.26 4.80 11.28
C LEU A 46 4.46 5.00 12.22
N ASN A 47 4.27 5.42 13.48
CA ASN A 47 5.37 5.74 14.40
C ASN A 47 6.19 4.51 14.83
N ASN A 48 5.58 3.33 14.82
CA ASN A 48 6.16 2.09 15.34
C ASN A 48 7.02 1.34 14.32
N PHE A 49 7.17 1.86 13.10
CA PHE A 49 8.07 1.31 12.11
C PHE A 49 9.51 1.80 12.35
N ASN A 50 10.49 1.02 11.90
CA ASN A 50 11.90 1.41 11.86
C ASN A 50 12.24 2.14 10.55
N GLY A 51 11.52 1.82 9.48
CA GLY A 51 11.67 2.52 8.21
C GLY A 51 10.52 2.29 7.24
N ALA A 52 10.55 3.03 6.14
CA ALA A 52 9.57 2.96 5.07
C ALA A 52 10.26 3.03 3.70
N ALA A 53 9.76 2.27 2.73
CA ALA A 53 10.24 2.28 1.37
C ALA A 53 9.14 2.62 0.38
N GLY A 54 9.53 3.18 -0.77
CA GLY A 54 8.58 3.50 -1.82
C GLY A 54 9.24 3.41 -3.19
N ASN A 55 8.56 2.77 -4.14
CA ASN A 55 8.95 2.75 -5.55
C ASN A 55 7.90 3.43 -6.42
N SER A 56 8.33 4.17 -7.44
CA SER A 56 7.49 4.84 -8.43
C SER A 56 6.34 5.67 -7.82
N GLY A 57 5.08 5.26 -7.98
CA GLY A 57 3.96 5.98 -7.36
C GLY A 57 4.02 5.98 -5.84
N GLY A 58 4.58 4.92 -5.27
CA GLY A 58 4.84 4.78 -3.84
C GLY A 58 5.97 5.66 -3.34
N SER A 59 7.01 5.94 -4.15
CA SER A 59 8.07 6.90 -3.78
C SER A 59 7.52 8.32 -3.70
N TRP A 60 6.62 8.67 -4.63
CA TRP A 60 5.90 9.95 -4.61
C TRP A 60 5.05 10.05 -3.36
N PHE A 61 4.18 9.06 -3.13
CA PHE A 61 3.31 9.01 -1.97
C PHE A 61 4.09 9.11 -0.65
N LEU A 62 5.12 8.28 -0.47
CA LEU A 62 5.93 8.25 0.74
C LEU A 62 6.61 9.60 1.00
N THR A 63 7.30 10.15 0.00
CA THR A 63 8.00 11.43 0.16
C THR A 63 7.05 12.59 0.37
N MET A 64 5.90 12.60 -0.31
CA MET A 64 4.83 13.59 -0.11
C MET A 64 4.30 13.53 1.32
N LEU A 65 3.98 12.32 1.80
CA LEU A 65 3.47 12.10 3.16
C LEU A 65 4.50 12.43 4.24
N SER A 66 5.78 12.17 3.99
CA SER A 66 6.85 12.44 4.95
C SER A 66 7.25 13.92 5.03
N TYR A 67 7.09 14.71 3.96
CA TYR A 67 7.64 16.07 3.90
C TYR A 67 6.62 17.18 3.67
N SER A 68 5.37 16.88 3.28
CA SER A 68 4.32 17.89 3.05
C SER A 68 3.24 17.80 4.12
N PRO A 69 3.20 18.74 5.10
CA PRO A 69 2.11 18.83 6.06
C PRO A 69 0.76 19.04 5.37
N GLY A 70 0.70 19.84 4.30
CA GLY A 70 -0.54 20.11 3.58
C GLY A 70 -1.09 18.89 2.83
N PHE A 71 -0.22 18.03 2.31
CA PHE A 71 -0.63 16.76 1.71
C PHE A 71 -1.14 15.79 2.77
N ALA A 72 -0.41 15.64 3.88
CA ALA A 72 -0.80 14.76 4.98
C ALA A 72 -2.14 15.21 5.59
N ASP A 73 -2.33 16.50 5.86
CA ASP A 73 -3.58 17.06 6.38
C ASP A 73 -4.76 16.82 5.42
N ALA A 74 -4.58 17.10 4.13
CA ALA A 74 -5.63 16.86 3.14
C ALA A 74 -6.01 15.37 3.04
N LEU A 75 -5.03 14.46 3.11
CA LEU A 75 -5.29 13.03 3.08
C LEU A 75 -5.98 12.51 4.35
N ALA A 76 -5.61 13.06 5.51
CA ALA A 76 -6.19 12.68 6.80
C ALA A 76 -7.60 13.24 7.00
N ASN A 77 -7.88 14.45 6.52
CA ASN A 77 -9.04 15.23 6.95
C ASN A 77 -9.99 15.63 5.81
N GLN A 78 -9.58 15.46 4.54
CA GLN A 78 -10.36 15.85 3.35
C GLN A 78 -10.38 14.75 2.29
N ALA A 79 -10.34 13.49 2.74
CA ALA A 79 -10.22 12.32 1.88
C ALA A 79 -11.41 12.17 0.90
N ASP A 80 -12.61 12.61 1.29
CA ASP A 80 -13.80 12.54 0.42
C ASP A 80 -13.75 13.52 -0.75
N ASP A 81 -12.95 14.59 -0.61
CA ASP A 81 -12.72 15.61 -1.64
C ASP A 81 -11.47 15.33 -2.51
N TRP A 82 -10.87 14.14 -2.39
CA TRP A 82 -9.58 13.82 -3.02
C TRP A 82 -9.56 14.02 -4.55
N PHE A 83 -10.67 13.70 -5.23
CA PHE A 83 -10.84 13.82 -6.68
C PHE A 83 -11.57 15.10 -7.12
N THR A 84 -12.07 15.90 -6.19
CA THR A 84 -12.78 17.16 -6.48
C THR A 84 -11.80 18.34 -6.35
N THR A 85 -11.30 18.61 -5.15
CA THR A 85 -10.43 19.74 -4.82
C THR A 85 -9.06 19.30 -4.29
N GLY A 86 -8.95 18.05 -3.84
CA GLY A 86 -7.74 17.44 -3.34
C GLY A 86 -6.70 17.14 -4.43
N TYR A 87 -5.75 16.25 -4.10
CA TYR A 87 -4.57 15.99 -4.95
C TYR A 87 -4.98 15.57 -6.37
N MET A 88 -5.86 14.58 -6.50
CA MET A 88 -6.26 14.05 -7.81
C MET A 88 -7.18 15.01 -8.58
N GLY A 89 -7.97 15.82 -7.87
CA GLY A 89 -8.74 16.91 -8.47
C GLY A 89 -7.85 17.95 -9.16
N GLN A 90 -6.72 18.30 -8.54
CA GLN A 90 -5.71 19.18 -9.14
C GLN A 90 -4.97 18.49 -10.30
N GLN A 91 -4.61 17.20 -10.17
CA GLN A 91 -3.99 16.44 -11.27
C GLN A 91 -4.89 16.41 -12.52
N ARG A 92 -6.19 16.18 -12.37
CA ARG A 92 -7.18 16.13 -13.47
C ARG A 92 -7.21 17.42 -14.31
N GLN A 93 -6.92 18.58 -13.70
CA GLN A 93 -6.86 19.86 -14.42
C GLN A 93 -5.60 20.02 -15.28
N ILE A 94 -4.51 19.36 -14.90
CA ILE A 94 -3.20 19.45 -15.57
C ILE A 94 -3.20 18.65 -16.88
N PHE A 95 -3.83 17.47 -16.90
CA PHE A 95 -3.78 16.53 -18.01
C PHE A 95 -4.96 16.67 -18.99
N GLN A 96 -5.08 17.83 -19.66
CA GLN A 96 -6.01 18.04 -20.79
C GLN A 96 -5.29 18.34 -22.14
N PRO A 97 -4.66 17.37 -22.81
CA PRO A 97 -3.93 17.63 -24.06
C PRO A 97 -4.73 17.31 -25.34
N ASN A 98 -4.43 18.03 -26.41
CA ASN A 98 -4.99 17.88 -27.75
C ASN A 98 -3.99 17.13 -28.67
N ALA A 99 -4.30 15.88 -29.04
CA ALA A 99 -3.38 14.97 -29.74
C ALA A 99 -2.86 15.47 -31.11
N THR A 100 -3.55 16.40 -31.77
CA THR A 100 -3.14 17.00 -33.05
C THR A 100 -1.90 17.90 -32.93
N GLU A 101 -1.68 18.52 -31.77
CA GLU A 101 -0.56 19.44 -31.56
C GLU A 101 0.78 18.71 -31.37
N ALA A 102 0.77 17.45 -30.89
CA ALA A 102 1.96 16.63 -30.68
C ALA A 102 2.62 16.17 -31.99
N ALA A 103 1.81 15.72 -32.97
CA ALA A 103 2.32 15.18 -34.24
C ALA A 103 2.98 16.25 -35.13
N GLU A 104 2.36 17.44 -35.23
CA GLU A 104 2.91 18.57 -35.99
C GLU A 104 4.22 19.10 -35.41
N LEU A 105 4.40 18.92 -34.11
CA LEU A 105 5.57 19.41 -33.39
C LEU A 105 6.80 18.50 -33.58
N ILE A 106 6.63 17.18 -33.61
CA ILE A 106 7.69 16.22 -33.96
C ILE A 106 8.20 16.47 -35.39
N LYS A 107 7.29 16.71 -36.35
CA LYS A 107 7.67 17.08 -37.73
C LYS A 107 8.57 18.30 -37.74
N ARG A 108 8.22 19.35 -36.98
CA ARG A 108 8.97 20.60 -36.93
C ARG A 108 10.41 20.39 -36.47
N ILE A 109 10.63 19.64 -35.38
CA ILE A 109 11.98 19.39 -34.84
C ILE A 109 12.86 18.66 -35.83
N LEU A 110 12.35 17.57 -36.40
CA LEU A 110 13.12 16.73 -37.31
C LEU A 110 13.55 17.51 -38.56
N LYS A 111 12.64 18.34 -39.09
CA LYS A 111 12.93 19.25 -40.20
C LYS A 111 14.00 20.26 -39.80
N GLU A 112 13.83 20.98 -38.69
CA GLU A 112 14.78 22.00 -38.24
C GLU A 112 16.20 21.43 -38.04
N GLU A 113 16.30 20.26 -37.42
CA GLU A 113 17.58 19.62 -37.07
C GLU A 113 18.30 19.02 -38.28
N LEU A 114 17.58 18.36 -39.20
CA LEU A 114 18.15 17.88 -40.46
C LEU A 114 18.64 19.02 -41.33
N ASN A 115 17.91 20.13 -41.38
CA ASN A 115 18.23 21.26 -42.25
C ASN A 115 19.44 22.07 -41.74
N LYS A 116 19.61 22.22 -40.42
CA LYS A 116 20.82 22.84 -39.83
C LYS A 116 22.11 22.08 -40.20
N ASN A 117 22.02 20.77 -40.40
CA ASN A 117 23.17 19.88 -40.65
C ASN A 117 23.20 19.33 -42.08
N VAL A 118 22.45 19.92 -43.01
CA VAL A 118 22.28 19.39 -44.37
C VAL A 118 23.60 19.03 -45.07
N ARG A 119 24.67 19.80 -44.82
CA ARG A 119 25.98 19.62 -45.44
C ARG A 119 26.81 18.44 -44.90
N SER A 120 26.47 17.91 -43.73
CA SER A 120 27.10 16.71 -43.17
C SER A 120 26.43 15.42 -43.65
N THR A 121 25.28 15.52 -44.31
CA THR A 121 24.56 14.34 -44.82
C THR A 121 25.30 13.68 -45.98
N SER A 122 25.26 12.35 -46.05
CA SER A 122 25.85 11.59 -47.16
C SER A 122 25.15 11.87 -48.49
N LEU A 123 23.86 12.21 -48.50
CA LEU A 123 23.17 12.68 -49.71
C LEU A 123 23.80 13.98 -50.24
N TYR A 124 24.04 14.95 -49.36
CA TYR A 124 24.75 16.17 -49.74
C TYR A 124 26.15 15.88 -50.25
N GLN A 125 26.91 15.00 -49.57
CA GLN A 125 28.27 14.63 -50.02
C GLN A 125 28.25 13.93 -51.38
N ALA A 126 27.31 13.03 -51.61
CA ALA A 126 27.13 12.31 -52.88
C ALA A 126 26.73 13.26 -54.02
N LEU A 127 25.77 14.16 -53.79
CA LEU A 127 25.36 15.13 -54.81
C LEU A 127 26.44 16.18 -55.08
N ASN A 128 27.14 16.64 -54.04
CA ASN A 128 28.20 17.65 -54.16
C ASN A 128 29.44 17.11 -54.90
N SER A 129 29.76 15.83 -54.72
CA SER A 129 30.86 15.14 -55.41
C SER A 129 30.50 14.64 -56.82
N ASN A 130 29.21 14.58 -57.19
CA ASN A 130 28.79 14.09 -58.49
C ASN A 130 29.10 15.10 -59.62
N PRO A 131 29.88 14.70 -60.65
CA PRO A 131 30.26 15.57 -61.77
C PRO A 131 29.11 15.85 -62.75
N LEU A 132 28.05 15.04 -62.76
CA LEU A 132 26.87 15.21 -63.63
C LEU A 132 25.87 16.24 -63.08
N VAL A 133 25.99 16.62 -61.80
CA VAL A 133 25.24 17.73 -61.20
C VAL A 133 25.89 19.05 -61.65
N ALA A 134 25.62 19.42 -62.90
CA ALA A 134 26.06 20.66 -63.51
C ALA A 134 25.00 21.74 -63.29
N ILE A 135 25.40 22.86 -62.70
CA ILE A 135 24.51 24.01 -62.50
C ILE A 135 24.44 24.77 -63.83
N PRO A 136 23.23 25.05 -64.35
CA PRO A 136 23.08 25.82 -65.57
C PRO A 136 23.81 27.17 -65.46
N ALA A 137 24.62 27.53 -66.46
CA ALA A 137 25.45 28.74 -66.46
C ALA A 137 24.67 30.06 -66.27
N ASN A 138 23.35 30.03 -66.46
CA ASN A 138 22.40 31.12 -66.26
C ASN A 138 21.93 31.27 -64.79
N ALA A 139 22.24 30.36 -63.88
CA ALA A 139 22.09 30.57 -62.44
C ALA A 139 23.23 31.43 -61.84
N ALA A 140 24.28 31.72 -62.61
CA ALA A 140 25.42 32.55 -62.22
C ALA A 140 25.08 34.05 -62.05
N GLY A 141 23.85 34.47 -62.37
CA GLY A 141 23.39 35.86 -62.17
C GLY A 141 23.09 36.21 -60.71
N LEU A 142 22.97 35.22 -59.83
CA LEU A 142 23.00 35.38 -58.37
C LEU A 142 24.20 34.59 -57.86
N PHE A 143 25.07 35.20 -57.05
CA PHE A 143 26.34 34.64 -56.54
C PHE A 143 26.18 33.40 -55.60
N LEU A 144 25.48 32.34 -56.02
CA LEU A 144 25.25 31.14 -55.22
C LEU A 144 26.25 30.05 -55.60
N ARG A 145 26.98 29.52 -54.61
CA ARG A 145 27.96 28.45 -54.83
C ARG A 145 27.23 27.13 -55.10
N LYS A 146 27.88 26.22 -55.84
CA LYS A 146 27.34 24.86 -56.10
C LYS A 146 26.89 24.16 -54.81
N SER A 147 27.67 24.32 -53.75
CA SER A 147 27.38 23.81 -52.42
C SER A 147 26.09 24.36 -51.80
N ASP A 148 25.73 25.62 -52.06
CA ASP A 148 24.55 26.25 -51.49
C ASP A 148 23.27 25.77 -52.20
N ILE A 149 23.31 25.61 -53.53
CA ILE A 149 22.21 25.05 -54.32
C ILE A 149 21.95 23.57 -53.97
N ILE A 150 23.01 22.79 -53.76
CA ILE A 150 22.88 21.38 -53.36
C ILE A 150 22.33 21.27 -51.94
N ALA A 151 22.71 22.16 -51.03
CA ALA A 151 22.12 22.21 -49.69
C ALA A 151 20.60 22.45 -49.74
N ASP A 152 20.11 23.39 -50.55
CA ASP A 152 18.67 23.66 -50.68
C ASP A 152 17.89 22.47 -51.25
N ILE A 153 18.47 21.77 -52.24
CA ILE A 153 17.89 20.55 -52.82
C ILE A 153 17.77 19.45 -51.76
N VAL A 154 18.83 19.23 -50.99
CA VAL A 154 18.86 18.20 -49.94
C VAL A 154 17.90 18.54 -48.79
N THR A 155 17.83 19.80 -48.35
CA THR A 155 16.85 20.29 -47.36
C THR A 155 15.42 19.99 -47.79
N THR A 156 15.10 20.26 -49.06
CA THR A 156 13.76 20.03 -49.62
C THR A 156 13.40 18.54 -49.65
N ILE A 157 14.36 17.69 -50.04
CA ILE A 157 14.20 16.23 -50.03
C ILE A 157 14.04 15.71 -48.60
N ASN A 158 14.87 16.16 -47.65
CA ASN A 158 14.81 15.77 -46.24
C ASN A 158 13.44 16.10 -45.61
N ASN A 159 12.93 17.31 -45.82
CA ASN A 159 11.63 17.73 -45.27
C ASN A 159 10.47 16.86 -45.77
N GLY A 160 10.42 16.57 -47.06
CA GLY A 160 9.39 15.72 -47.64
C GLY A 160 9.48 14.26 -47.19
N VAL A 161 10.69 13.75 -46.95
CA VAL A 161 10.90 12.42 -46.36
C VAL A 161 10.45 12.38 -44.90
N VAL A 162 10.72 13.42 -44.09
CA VAL A 162 10.23 13.52 -42.70
C VAL A 162 8.71 13.52 -42.66
N ASP A 163 8.05 14.31 -43.51
CA ASP A 163 6.59 14.34 -43.61
C ASP A 163 6.04 12.96 -43.93
N LEU A 164 6.61 12.30 -44.95
CA LEU A 164 6.22 10.94 -45.32
C LEU A 164 6.37 9.94 -44.17
N ILE A 165 7.47 10.02 -43.40
CA ILE A 165 7.69 9.12 -42.25
C ILE A 165 6.66 9.39 -41.15
N VAL A 166 6.50 10.65 -40.72
CA VAL A 166 5.63 10.99 -39.59
C VAL A 166 4.14 10.82 -39.93
N ASP A 167 3.73 11.16 -41.14
CA ASP A 167 2.34 10.98 -41.59
C ASP A 167 1.96 9.50 -41.73
N ASN A 168 2.88 8.67 -42.22
CA ASN A 168 2.65 7.23 -42.27
C ASN A 168 2.59 6.64 -40.85
N LEU A 169 3.44 7.06 -39.92
CA LEU A 169 3.38 6.66 -38.50
C LEU A 169 2.00 6.99 -37.87
N GLY A 170 1.37 8.13 -38.20
CA GLY A 170 0.03 8.47 -37.70
C GLY A 170 -1.12 7.66 -38.31
N SER A 171 -0.88 6.95 -39.42
CA SER A 171 -1.90 6.18 -40.16
C SER A 171 -1.89 4.67 -39.87
N ILE A 172 -0.87 4.17 -39.17
CA ILE A 172 -0.75 2.76 -38.80
C ILE A 172 -1.75 2.49 -37.68
N GLN A 173 -2.71 1.59 -37.90
CA GLN A 173 -3.76 1.29 -36.91
C GLN A 173 -3.17 0.80 -35.58
N ALA A 174 -2.04 0.09 -35.59
CA ALA A 174 -1.30 -0.29 -34.39
C ALA A 174 -0.67 0.91 -33.65
N LEU A 175 -0.22 1.94 -34.37
CA LEU A 175 0.25 3.18 -33.75
C LEU A 175 -0.90 4.07 -33.32
N GLN A 176 -2.01 4.13 -34.03
CA GLN A 176 -3.22 4.79 -33.53
C GLN A 176 -3.68 4.12 -32.23
N THR A 177 -3.67 2.78 -32.15
CA THR A 177 -3.97 2.06 -30.92
C THR A 177 -2.93 2.31 -29.84
N ALA A 178 -1.62 2.35 -30.12
CA ALA A 178 -0.60 2.69 -29.12
C ALA A 178 -0.63 4.18 -28.70
N TRP A 179 -0.93 5.08 -29.64
CA TRP A 179 -1.03 6.52 -29.43
C TRP A 179 -2.29 6.89 -28.65
N ASN A 180 -3.38 6.13 -28.84
CA ASN A 180 -4.64 6.27 -28.11
C ASN A 180 -4.68 5.46 -26.80
N ALA A 181 -4.02 4.31 -26.71
CA ALA A 181 -3.97 3.49 -25.49
C ALA A 181 -2.93 3.98 -24.48
N TYR A 182 -1.92 4.76 -24.92
CA TYR A 182 -0.85 5.27 -24.07
C TYR A 182 -0.72 6.79 -24.11
N GLY A 183 -1.80 7.57 -24.28
CA GLY A 183 -1.83 9.03 -24.53
C GLY A 183 -1.06 9.97 -23.57
N LEU A 184 -0.35 9.44 -22.57
CA LEU A 184 0.80 10.08 -21.95
C LEU A 184 1.92 10.30 -23.00
N TYR A 185 2.21 9.33 -23.88
CA TYR A 185 3.30 9.38 -24.86
C TYR A 185 3.24 10.58 -25.83
N PRO A 186 2.09 10.93 -26.45
CA PRO A 186 1.95 12.16 -27.24
C PRO A 186 2.12 13.45 -26.41
N THR A 187 1.71 13.43 -25.13
CA THR A 187 1.88 14.57 -24.20
C THR A 187 3.35 14.71 -23.77
N LEU A 188 4.03 13.61 -23.45
CA LEU A 188 5.46 13.56 -23.17
C LEU A 188 6.25 14.00 -24.40
N LEU A 189 5.84 13.57 -25.61
CA LEU A 189 6.46 13.99 -26.86
C LEU A 189 6.17 15.46 -27.18
N TYR A 190 4.97 15.98 -26.89
CA TYR A 190 4.63 17.40 -27.03
C TYR A 190 5.46 18.29 -26.10
N LEU A 191 5.62 17.87 -24.85
CA LEU A 191 6.48 18.56 -23.88
C LEU A 191 7.97 18.42 -24.28
N ALA A 192 8.40 17.22 -24.71
CA ALA A 192 9.73 16.92 -25.31
C ALA A 192 10.13 17.93 -26.35
N SER A 193 9.19 18.19 -27.23
CA SER A 193 9.46 18.93 -28.43
C SER A 193 9.34 20.45 -28.29
N GLN A 194 9.20 20.96 -27.06
CA GLN A 194 9.45 22.36 -26.73
C GLN A 194 10.94 22.63 -26.39
N ASN A 195 11.86 21.69 -26.66
CA ASN A 195 13.30 21.75 -26.33
C ASN A 195 13.60 21.89 -24.82
N ASN A 196 12.66 21.52 -23.95
CA ASN A 196 12.73 21.74 -22.50
C ASN A 196 12.17 20.59 -21.67
N PHE A 197 11.98 19.40 -22.25
CA PHE A 197 11.44 18.29 -21.48
C PHE A 197 12.53 17.53 -20.77
N ASN A 198 12.28 17.40 -19.49
CA ASN A 198 13.05 16.62 -18.56
C ASN A 198 12.00 15.87 -17.74
N TRP A 199 12.13 14.55 -17.62
CA TRP A 199 11.21 13.75 -16.81
C TRP A 199 11.13 14.27 -15.37
N LEU A 200 12.25 14.75 -14.82
CA LEU A 200 12.29 15.43 -13.54
C LEU A 200 11.38 16.68 -13.51
N ASP A 201 11.42 17.50 -14.56
CA ASP A 201 10.58 18.69 -14.66
C ASP A 201 9.11 18.33 -14.85
N LEU A 202 8.80 17.24 -15.56
CA LEU A 202 7.43 16.74 -15.65
C LEU A 202 6.93 16.31 -14.27
N VAL A 203 7.64 15.43 -13.57
CA VAL A 203 7.25 14.95 -12.23
C VAL A 203 7.09 16.13 -11.28
N LYS A 204 8.03 17.08 -11.33
CA LYS A 204 7.98 18.33 -10.58
C LYS A 204 6.74 19.17 -10.89
N ASN A 205 6.39 19.36 -12.16
CA ASN A 205 5.30 20.23 -12.61
C ASN A 205 3.93 19.53 -12.65
N THR A 206 3.88 18.22 -12.42
CA THR A 206 2.65 17.42 -12.41
C THR A 206 2.44 16.83 -11.03
N ALA A 207 3.03 15.67 -10.72
CA ALA A 207 2.89 14.94 -9.46
C ALA A 207 3.15 15.84 -8.24
N TYR A 208 4.23 16.63 -8.24
CA TYR A 208 4.55 17.50 -7.09
C TYR A 208 3.94 18.91 -7.16
N SER A 209 3.18 19.26 -8.21
CA SER A 209 2.56 20.60 -8.32
C SER A 209 1.52 20.94 -7.23
N PRO A 210 0.73 19.99 -6.70
CA PRO A 210 -0.23 20.30 -5.64
C PRO A 210 0.46 20.73 -4.34
N TYR A 211 -0.28 21.48 -3.52
CA TYR A 211 0.13 21.88 -2.17
C TYR A 211 1.52 22.58 -2.07
N GLY A 212 2.02 23.15 -3.17
CA GLY A 212 3.33 23.80 -3.23
C GLY A 212 4.53 22.84 -3.13
N MET A 213 4.30 21.53 -3.31
CA MET A 213 5.35 20.52 -3.10
C MET A 213 6.51 20.63 -4.10
N SER A 214 6.27 21.14 -5.32
CA SER A 214 7.33 21.37 -6.31
C SER A 214 8.45 22.26 -5.77
N THR A 215 8.09 23.32 -5.03
CA THR A 215 9.06 24.23 -4.42
C THR A 215 9.63 23.64 -3.15
N LEU A 216 8.78 23.08 -2.29
CA LEU A 216 9.19 22.50 -1.01
C LEU A 216 10.24 21.40 -1.24
N MET A 217 9.93 20.42 -2.09
CA MET A 217 10.69 19.19 -2.29
C MET A 217 11.78 19.29 -3.37
N SER A 218 11.98 20.46 -3.97
CA SER A 218 13.19 20.76 -4.74
C SER A 218 14.43 20.98 -3.85
N ARG A 219 14.30 20.87 -2.53
CA ARG A 219 15.40 20.99 -1.55
C ARG A 219 15.88 19.60 -1.11
N GLY A 220 17.09 19.52 -0.56
CA GLY A 220 17.65 18.27 -0.05
C GLY A 220 16.92 17.74 1.19
N PHE A 221 17.07 16.44 1.46
CA PHE A 221 16.43 15.74 2.59
C PHE A 221 16.73 16.34 3.97
N ASN A 222 17.87 17.04 4.12
CA ASN A 222 18.32 17.64 5.37
C ASN A 222 17.95 19.14 5.48
N GLU A 223 17.28 19.71 4.46
CA GLU A 223 16.89 21.13 4.43
C GLU A 223 15.44 21.38 4.86
N ILE A 224 14.67 20.32 5.05
CA ILE A 224 13.25 20.34 5.37
C ILE A 224 13.01 19.37 6.52
N ASN A 225 12.22 19.80 7.50
CA ASN A 225 11.78 18.90 8.56
C ASN A 225 10.74 17.93 8.01
N ARG A 226 10.87 16.65 8.39
CA ARG A 226 9.82 15.67 8.15
C ARG A 226 8.59 15.98 9.01
N ASN A 227 7.44 15.49 8.57
CA ASN A 227 6.27 15.34 9.42
C ASN A 227 6.64 14.47 10.63
N PRO A 228 6.04 14.70 11.81
CA PRO A 228 6.47 14.09 13.06
C PRO A 228 6.70 12.59 12.97
N TRP A 229 5.77 11.87 12.34
CA TRP A 229 5.82 10.42 12.20
C TRP A 229 7.04 9.88 11.45
N ALA A 230 7.52 10.62 10.45
CA ALA A 230 8.63 10.20 9.61
C ALA A 230 10.01 10.64 10.16
N THR A 231 10.06 11.39 11.26
CA THR A 231 11.29 12.01 11.77
C THR A 231 12.38 10.99 12.06
N ASN A 232 12.01 9.86 12.68
CA ASN A 232 12.95 8.84 13.12
C ASN A 232 13.10 7.67 12.15
N LEU A 233 12.26 7.61 11.11
CA LEU A 233 12.26 6.50 10.16
C LEU A 233 13.44 6.54 9.21
N GLN A 234 13.99 5.39 8.86
CA GLN A 234 14.81 5.27 7.65
C GLN A 234 13.88 5.30 6.43
N LEU A 235 14.15 6.15 5.44
CA LEU A 235 13.41 6.12 4.16
C LEU A 235 14.29 5.46 3.10
N ILE A 236 13.74 4.50 2.36
CA ILE A 236 14.45 3.75 1.31
C ILE A 236 13.75 3.97 -0.03
N LEU A 237 14.50 4.44 -1.02
CA LEU A 237 14.01 4.62 -2.39
C LEU A 237 14.86 3.77 -3.34
N PRO A 238 14.31 2.68 -3.92
CA PRO A 238 15.04 1.85 -4.87
C PRO A 238 15.37 2.62 -6.15
N GLY A 239 16.47 2.28 -6.80
CA GLY A 239 16.83 2.72 -8.15
C GLY A 239 17.51 1.59 -8.91
N ALA A 240 17.82 1.78 -10.18
CA ALA A 240 18.55 0.77 -10.94
C ALA A 240 19.56 1.35 -11.94
N ILE A 241 20.58 0.55 -12.22
CA ILE A 241 21.60 0.80 -13.25
C ILE A 241 21.34 -0.14 -14.42
N ASN A 242 21.28 0.42 -15.63
CA ASN A 242 21.24 -0.37 -16.85
C ASN A 242 22.64 -0.45 -17.45
N ASN A 243 23.24 -1.65 -17.50
CA ASN A 243 24.58 -1.78 -18.05
C ASN A 243 24.68 -1.61 -19.58
N THR A 244 23.55 -1.42 -20.28
CA THR A 244 23.53 -1.04 -21.70
C THR A 244 23.94 0.43 -21.90
N SER A 245 24.26 0.80 -23.15
CA SER A 245 24.57 2.18 -23.48
C SER A 245 23.32 3.06 -23.37
N VAL A 246 23.30 3.89 -22.33
CA VAL A 246 22.32 4.96 -22.13
C VAL A 246 22.88 6.24 -22.71
N SER A 247 22.06 7.00 -23.42
CA SER A 247 22.45 8.31 -23.95
C SER A 247 22.67 9.29 -22.79
N SER A 248 23.88 9.85 -22.65
CA SER A 248 24.18 10.82 -21.58
C SER A 248 23.76 12.23 -22.01
N PHE A 249 24.23 12.66 -23.18
CA PHE A 249 23.88 13.93 -23.81
C PHE A 249 24.32 13.92 -25.28
N GLY A 250 23.64 14.68 -26.14
CA GLY A 250 24.13 14.88 -27.50
C GLY A 250 23.52 16.07 -28.21
N ASN A 251 24.29 16.66 -29.12
CA ASN A 251 23.78 17.46 -30.23
C ASN A 251 24.00 16.69 -31.54
N LEU A 252 23.44 17.17 -32.65
CA LEU A 252 23.59 16.50 -33.96
C LEU A 252 25.03 16.23 -34.38
N ILE A 253 26.01 16.95 -33.84
CA ILE A 253 27.42 16.81 -34.22
C ILE A 253 28.17 15.87 -33.26
N ARG A 254 27.71 15.72 -32.02
CA ARG A 254 28.35 14.93 -30.96
C ARG A 254 27.30 14.26 -30.09
N HIS A 255 27.36 12.94 -30.01
CA HIS A 255 26.52 12.15 -29.11
C HIS A 255 27.40 11.42 -28.11
N TYR A 256 27.03 11.43 -26.84
CA TYR A 256 27.73 10.75 -25.77
C TYR A 256 26.81 9.68 -25.17
N THR A 257 27.35 8.48 -24.95
CA THR A 257 26.66 7.42 -24.21
C THR A 257 27.49 7.03 -23.00
N THR A 258 26.80 6.64 -21.93
CA THR A 258 27.42 5.99 -20.78
C THR A 258 26.88 4.56 -20.67
N SER A 259 27.73 3.60 -20.35
CA SER A 259 27.36 2.25 -19.93
C SER A 259 28.08 1.90 -18.63
N ALA A 260 27.53 1.00 -17.82
CA ALA A 260 28.13 0.63 -16.53
C ALA A 260 28.28 -0.88 -16.43
N THR A 261 29.50 -1.41 -16.49
CA THR A 261 29.74 -2.86 -16.43
C THR A 261 30.01 -3.30 -15.00
N LEU A 262 29.33 -4.35 -14.54
CA LEU A 262 29.54 -4.90 -13.20
C LEU A 262 30.92 -5.57 -13.09
N ASN A 263 31.70 -5.16 -12.08
CA ASN A 263 33.04 -5.68 -11.78
C ASN A 263 33.01 -6.90 -10.85
N ASN A 264 31.99 -7.75 -10.96
CA ASN A 264 31.93 -9.04 -10.26
C ASN A 264 31.95 -10.19 -11.28
N PRO A 265 33.07 -10.94 -11.40
CA PRO A 265 33.19 -12.04 -12.36
C PRO A 265 32.14 -13.15 -12.21
N GLU A 266 31.62 -13.35 -10.99
CA GLU A 266 30.63 -14.39 -10.68
C GLU A 266 29.21 -13.98 -11.08
N LEU A 267 28.96 -12.68 -11.26
CA LEU A 267 27.68 -12.09 -11.69
C LEU A 267 27.75 -11.54 -13.13
N ARG A 268 28.80 -11.90 -13.88
CA ARG A 268 28.99 -11.43 -15.27
C ARG A 268 28.11 -12.22 -16.23
N GLU A 269 26.93 -11.69 -16.49
CA GLU A 269 26.21 -11.99 -17.72
C GLU A 269 25.78 -10.71 -18.43
N GLY A 270 26.41 -10.44 -19.58
CA GLY A 270 25.85 -9.63 -20.66
C GLY A 270 25.18 -8.32 -20.26
N GLN A 271 24.09 -8.01 -20.97
CA GLN A 271 23.27 -6.82 -20.74
C GLN A 271 22.28 -7.13 -19.60
N LEU A 272 22.35 -6.42 -18.49
CA LEU A 272 21.62 -6.65 -17.24
C LEU A 272 21.28 -5.32 -16.54
N ILE A 273 20.06 -5.21 -16.01
CA ILE A 273 19.65 -4.15 -15.09
C ILE A 273 19.87 -4.63 -13.64
N THR A 274 20.54 -3.84 -12.82
CA THR A 274 20.92 -4.19 -11.44
C THR A 274 20.45 -3.16 -10.40
N PRO A 275 20.10 -3.58 -9.18
CA PRO A 275 19.55 -2.72 -8.13
C PRO A 275 20.55 -1.75 -7.49
N MET A 276 20.02 -0.58 -7.14
CA MET A 276 20.63 0.46 -6.32
C MET A 276 19.65 0.83 -5.19
N SER A 277 20.17 1.35 -4.09
CA SER A 277 19.39 1.78 -2.93
C SER A 277 19.76 3.22 -2.54
N MET A 278 18.77 4.10 -2.44
CA MET A 278 18.92 5.41 -1.81
C MET A 278 18.36 5.32 -0.39
N VAL A 279 19.24 5.41 0.60
CA VAL A 279 18.90 5.31 2.03
C VAL A 279 18.99 6.71 2.65
N ILE A 280 17.90 7.17 3.25
CA ILE A 280 17.81 8.46 3.92
C ILE A 280 17.58 8.20 5.40
N GLY A 281 18.62 8.42 6.22
CA GLY A 281 18.56 8.16 7.65
C GLY A 281 17.46 8.96 8.37
N GLY A 282 17.01 8.46 9.52
CA GLY A 282 16.17 9.19 10.46
C GLY A 282 16.96 9.83 11.61
N GLY A 283 16.30 10.68 12.39
CA GLY A 283 16.81 11.20 13.67
C GLY A 283 17.74 12.42 13.57
N VAL A 284 18.54 12.65 14.62
CA VAL A 284 19.41 13.83 14.76
C VAL A 284 20.72 13.62 14.00
N ASN A 285 20.90 14.35 12.90
CA ASN A 285 21.99 14.22 11.90
C ASN A 285 21.88 12.95 11.03
N PRO A 286 20.82 12.84 10.21
CA PRO A 286 20.64 11.69 9.34
C PRO A 286 21.76 11.60 8.30
N THR A 287 22.26 10.39 8.07
CA THR A 287 23.23 10.10 7.02
C THR A 287 22.46 9.61 5.80
N ASN A 288 22.67 10.26 4.65
CA ASN A 288 21.99 9.90 3.41
C ASN A 288 23.00 9.29 2.45
N GLN A 289 22.68 8.09 1.95
CA GLN A 289 23.60 7.27 1.18
C GLN A 289 22.94 6.79 -0.11
N PHE A 290 23.76 6.63 -1.15
CA PHE A 290 23.38 5.98 -2.39
C PHE A 290 24.31 4.78 -2.61
N LYS A 291 23.72 3.58 -2.58
CA LYS A 291 24.42 2.30 -2.49
C LYS A 291 24.15 1.42 -3.71
N SER A 292 25.17 0.72 -4.19
CA SER A 292 25.02 -0.42 -5.09
C SER A 292 24.77 -1.69 -4.31
N LEU A 293 23.74 -2.46 -4.70
CA LEU A 293 23.44 -3.74 -4.07
C LEU A 293 24.08 -4.94 -4.80
N SER A 294 24.65 -4.73 -5.99
CA SER A 294 25.29 -5.80 -6.80
C SER A 294 26.82 -5.72 -6.84
N GLY A 295 27.42 -4.70 -6.22
CA GLY A 295 28.88 -4.49 -6.15
C GLY A 295 29.39 -3.33 -7.01
N SER A 296 30.69 -3.32 -7.33
CA SER A 296 31.34 -2.20 -8.02
C SER A 296 31.13 -2.21 -9.54
N PHE A 297 31.12 -1.02 -10.16
CA PHE A 297 30.97 -0.88 -11.62
C PHE A 297 32.15 -0.16 -12.26
N GLU A 298 32.46 -0.53 -13.50
CA GLU A 298 33.27 0.27 -14.42
C GLU A 298 32.33 0.98 -15.41
N GLN A 299 32.30 2.31 -15.34
CA GLN A 299 31.57 3.15 -16.27
C GLN A 299 32.41 3.41 -17.51
N GLN A 300 31.81 3.26 -18.69
CA GLN A 300 32.42 3.57 -19.96
C GLN A 300 31.64 4.69 -20.64
N PHE A 301 32.37 5.72 -21.06
CA PHE A 301 31.87 6.91 -21.73
C PHE A 301 32.34 6.90 -23.18
N ASN A 302 31.40 6.90 -24.11
CA ASN A 302 31.68 6.82 -25.53
C ASN A 302 31.20 8.08 -26.24
N ARG A 303 32.03 8.63 -27.14
CA ARG A 303 31.64 9.72 -28.03
C ARG A 303 31.42 9.20 -29.43
N PHE A 304 30.28 9.51 -30.01
CA PHE A 304 29.92 9.19 -31.39
C PHE A 304 29.84 10.46 -32.24
N ASN A 305 30.09 10.31 -33.54
CA ASN A 305 29.81 11.35 -34.53
C ASN A 305 28.36 11.26 -35.05
N PHE A 306 27.94 12.22 -35.86
CA PHE A 306 26.61 12.26 -36.50
C PHE A 306 26.22 10.97 -37.25
N LEU A 307 27.19 10.24 -37.80
CA LEU A 307 26.97 9.00 -38.55
C LEU A 307 26.87 7.76 -37.65
N GLY A 308 26.92 7.93 -36.33
CA GLY A 308 26.86 6.83 -35.37
C GLY A 308 28.19 6.07 -35.18
N ASN A 309 29.30 6.57 -35.71
CA ASN A 309 30.61 5.95 -35.49
C ASN A 309 31.21 6.46 -34.18
N GLN A 310 31.67 5.54 -33.34
CA GLN A 310 32.43 5.88 -32.14
C GLN A 310 33.76 6.55 -32.54
N THR A 311 34.06 7.67 -31.89
CA THR A 311 35.22 8.53 -32.16
C THR A 311 36.21 8.57 -31.00
N SER A 312 35.75 8.39 -29.76
CA SER A 312 36.60 8.26 -28.57
C SER A 312 35.87 7.50 -27.47
N SER A 313 36.64 6.98 -26.50
CA SER A 313 36.16 6.27 -25.31
C SER A 313 37.00 6.68 -24.10
N GLU A 314 36.37 6.80 -22.95
CA GLU A 314 37.02 6.95 -21.64
C GLU A 314 36.29 6.06 -20.61
N SER A 315 36.94 5.73 -19.50
CA SER A 315 36.35 4.91 -18.44
C SER A 315 36.58 5.52 -17.06
N ALA A 316 35.67 5.27 -16.12
CA ALA A 316 35.80 5.63 -14.72
C ALA A 316 35.26 4.52 -13.80
N ALA A 317 35.87 4.32 -12.64
CA ALA A 317 35.34 3.41 -11.63
C ALA A 317 34.26 4.09 -10.80
N LEU A 318 33.18 3.37 -10.51
CA LEU A 318 32.10 3.80 -9.63
C LEU A 318 32.32 3.25 -8.21
N SER A 319 32.22 4.12 -7.20
CA SER A 319 32.17 3.72 -5.79
C SER A 319 30.87 2.97 -5.49
N ASN A 320 30.94 1.97 -4.60
CA ASN A 320 29.76 1.21 -4.16
C ASN A 320 28.83 2.03 -3.26
N GLU A 321 29.38 3.06 -2.62
CA GLU A 321 28.69 3.89 -1.65
C GLU A 321 29.07 5.35 -1.91
N LEU A 322 28.05 6.21 -1.95
CA LEU A 322 28.16 7.63 -2.26
C LEU A 322 27.31 8.44 -1.27
N ASN A 323 27.75 9.63 -0.92
CA ASN A 323 26.91 10.58 -0.18
C ASN A 323 25.76 11.04 -1.08
N LEU A 324 24.53 10.95 -0.61
CA LEU A 324 23.35 11.39 -1.36
C LEU A 324 23.14 12.90 -1.19
N ASN A 325 23.33 13.66 -2.27
CA ASN A 325 23.08 15.10 -2.36
C ASN A 325 22.12 15.42 -3.51
N LEU A 326 20.98 14.75 -3.48
CA LEU A 326 19.85 15.00 -4.37
C LEU A 326 18.74 15.71 -3.61
N SER A 327 17.93 16.48 -4.33
CA SER A 327 16.64 16.93 -3.82
C SER A 327 15.68 15.74 -3.64
N ILE A 328 14.63 15.93 -2.85
CA ILE A 328 13.62 14.90 -2.61
C ILE A 328 12.96 14.49 -3.94
N ILE A 329 12.60 15.46 -4.79
CA ILE A 329 11.99 15.18 -6.10
C ILE A 329 12.97 14.44 -7.01
N GLU A 330 14.26 14.79 -7.01
CA GLU A 330 15.27 14.07 -7.81
C GLU A 330 15.37 12.60 -7.41
N ALA A 331 15.45 12.31 -6.12
CA ALA A 331 15.52 10.94 -5.61
C ALA A 331 14.21 10.15 -5.84
N ALA A 332 13.05 10.75 -5.59
CA ALA A 332 11.76 10.10 -5.86
C ALA A 332 11.54 9.87 -7.37
N THR A 333 12.03 10.77 -8.22
CA THR A 333 11.99 10.61 -9.69
C THR A 333 12.91 9.49 -10.14
N LEU A 334 14.10 9.36 -9.57
CA LEU A 334 15.01 8.23 -9.82
C LEU A 334 14.36 6.90 -9.46
N SER A 335 13.63 6.87 -8.35
CA SER A 335 12.86 5.71 -7.90
C SER A 335 11.57 5.49 -8.69
N GLY A 336 11.20 6.40 -9.60
CA GLY A 336 9.94 6.36 -10.34
C GLY A 336 10.04 6.72 -11.80
N ALA A 337 11.20 6.51 -12.42
CA ALA A 337 11.44 6.85 -13.81
C ALA A 337 10.72 5.88 -14.77
N PHE A 338 9.39 5.96 -14.82
CA PHE A 338 8.47 5.25 -15.71
C PHE A 338 8.99 5.10 -17.15
N ALA A 339 9.79 6.06 -17.62
CA ALA A 339 10.30 6.15 -18.99
C ALA A 339 11.81 5.86 -19.15
N GLY A 340 12.49 5.46 -18.07
CA GLY A 340 13.94 5.27 -18.01
C GLY A 340 14.51 4.22 -18.97
N ASP A 341 13.88 3.05 -19.16
CA ASP A 341 14.39 2.05 -20.11
C ASP A 341 14.24 2.47 -21.57
N ILE A 342 13.24 3.32 -21.88
CA ILE A 342 13.07 3.89 -23.22
C ILE A 342 14.25 4.80 -23.58
N SER A 343 14.98 5.33 -22.59
CA SER A 343 16.21 6.10 -22.81
C SER A 343 17.39 5.25 -23.34
N SER A 344 17.28 3.92 -23.28
CA SER A 344 18.25 3.01 -23.90
C SER A 344 18.08 2.97 -25.42
N ILE A 345 19.18 3.17 -26.14
CA ILE A 345 19.23 3.08 -27.61
C ILE A 345 18.75 1.70 -28.08
N ASN A 346 19.05 0.64 -27.33
CA ASN A 346 18.69 -0.72 -27.70
C ASN A 346 17.20 -1.00 -27.50
N SER A 347 16.60 -0.52 -26.42
CA SER A 347 15.15 -0.66 -26.17
C SER A 347 14.34 0.11 -27.20
N PHE A 348 14.77 1.33 -27.56
CA PHE A 348 14.16 2.08 -28.66
C PHE A 348 14.31 1.39 -30.03
N ASN A 349 15.50 0.89 -30.37
CA ASN A 349 15.72 0.17 -31.62
C ASN A 349 14.89 -1.12 -31.72
N ARG A 350 14.66 -1.82 -30.60
CA ARG A 350 13.77 -2.98 -30.51
C ARG A 350 12.30 -2.58 -30.67
N LEU A 351 11.85 -1.50 -30.03
CA LEU A 351 10.50 -0.95 -30.25
C LEU A 351 10.27 -0.60 -31.72
N ILE A 352 11.25 0.04 -32.38
CA ILE A 352 11.21 0.27 -33.83
C ILE A 352 11.16 -1.06 -34.59
N ARG A 353 12.04 -2.02 -34.28
CA ARG A 353 12.14 -3.26 -35.06
C ARG A 353 10.90 -4.15 -34.93
N ASP A 354 10.38 -4.32 -33.72
CA ASP A 354 9.42 -5.36 -33.40
C ASP A 354 7.96 -4.88 -33.51
N LYS A 355 7.71 -3.57 -33.33
CA LYS A 355 6.37 -2.97 -33.43
C LYS A 355 6.19 -2.07 -34.66
N LEU A 356 7.27 -1.40 -35.12
CA LEU A 356 7.25 -0.54 -36.31
C LEU A 356 7.81 -1.23 -37.58
N GLY A 357 8.63 -2.27 -37.41
CA GLY A 357 9.43 -2.86 -38.49
C GLY A 357 8.66 -3.71 -39.49
N VAL A 358 7.42 -4.09 -39.21
CA VAL A 358 6.55 -4.74 -40.20
C VAL A 358 6.13 -3.75 -41.31
N GLU A 359 6.10 -2.44 -41.03
CA GLU A 359 5.73 -1.40 -41.99
C GLU A 359 6.87 -0.43 -42.36
N LEU A 360 7.94 -0.36 -41.55
CA LEU A 360 9.17 0.41 -41.83
C LEU A 360 10.32 -0.43 -42.45
N ASP A 361 10.04 -1.67 -42.90
CA ASP A 361 10.99 -2.46 -43.69
C ASP A 361 11.56 -1.62 -44.85
N PRO A 362 12.90 -1.61 -45.07
CA PRO A 362 13.54 -1.07 -46.26
C PRO A 362 12.73 -1.23 -47.55
N GLU A 363 12.15 -2.40 -47.80
CA GLU A 363 11.35 -2.69 -49.00
C GLU A 363 9.96 -2.04 -48.98
N SER A 364 9.32 -1.94 -47.81
CA SER A 364 8.03 -1.25 -47.63
C SER A 364 8.16 0.27 -47.79
N ILE A 365 9.17 0.88 -47.17
CA ILE A 365 9.47 2.30 -47.34
C ILE A 365 9.91 2.58 -48.78
N LYS A 366 10.73 1.71 -49.38
CA LYS A 366 11.14 1.81 -50.79
C LYS A 366 9.94 1.69 -51.72
N SER A 367 9.00 0.79 -51.45
CA SER A 367 7.74 0.64 -52.20
C SER A 367 6.88 1.91 -52.10
N GLN A 368 6.72 2.46 -50.90
CA GLN A 368 6.01 3.73 -50.70
C GLN A 368 6.72 4.90 -51.38
N LEU A 369 8.03 5.06 -51.22
CA LEU A 369 8.81 6.08 -51.92
C LEU A 369 8.70 5.93 -53.43
N ASN A 370 8.79 4.70 -53.96
CA ASN A 370 8.62 4.42 -55.39
C ASN A 370 7.22 4.78 -55.89
N SER A 371 6.16 4.44 -55.15
CA SER A 371 4.79 4.87 -55.47
C SER A 371 4.60 6.40 -55.39
N THR A 372 5.39 7.06 -54.52
CA THR A 372 5.38 8.50 -54.28
C THR A 372 6.42 9.25 -55.12
N THR A 373 7.32 8.59 -55.88
CA THR A 373 8.39 9.26 -56.66
C THR A 373 7.84 10.24 -57.69
N GLY A 374 6.60 10.04 -58.18
CA GLY A 374 5.87 11.03 -58.98
C GLY A 374 5.58 12.35 -58.23
N ASN A 375 5.39 12.29 -56.91
CA ASN A 375 5.20 13.42 -55.99
C ASN A 375 6.51 13.89 -55.33
N LEU A 376 7.54 13.07 -55.18
CA LEU A 376 8.85 13.51 -54.67
C LEU A 376 9.47 14.57 -55.60
N LEU A 377 9.27 14.40 -56.91
CA LEU A 377 9.61 15.38 -57.95
C LEU A 377 8.74 16.65 -57.90
N SER A 378 7.61 16.61 -57.20
CA SER A 378 6.75 17.79 -57.00
C SER A 378 7.36 18.78 -56.01
N TRP A 379 8.11 18.29 -55.01
CA TRP A 379 8.80 19.10 -54.00
C TRP A 379 10.01 19.85 -54.56
N ILE A 380 10.64 19.32 -55.62
CA ILE A 380 11.77 19.97 -56.30
C ILE A 380 11.26 21.07 -57.25
N PRO A 381 11.74 22.34 -57.12
CA PRO A 381 11.39 23.42 -58.02
C PRO A 381 11.61 23.04 -59.49
N LYS A 382 10.66 23.41 -60.37
CA LYS A 382 10.64 22.99 -61.79
C LYS A 382 11.97 23.20 -62.53
N PHE A 383 12.70 24.27 -62.20
CA PHE A 383 13.97 24.62 -62.84
C PHE A 383 15.17 23.77 -62.40
N LEU A 384 15.03 22.97 -61.34
CA LEU A 384 16.06 22.06 -60.82
C LEU A 384 15.79 20.59 -61.21
N ARG A 385 14.65 20.29 -61.83
CA ARG A 385 14.25 18.92 -62.14
C ARG A 385 15.19 18.25 -63.14
N ASP A 386 15.52 18.86 -64.26
CA ASP A 386 16.28 18.18 -65.33
C ASP A 386 17.74 17.82 -64.96
N PRO A 387 18.52 18.67 -64.26
CA PRO A 387 19.86 18.30 -63.79
C PRO A 387 19.84 17.21 -62.70
N VAL A 388 18.79 17.22 -61.87
CA VAL A 388 18.62 16.29 -60.74
C VAL A 388 18.09 14.95 -61.24
N ILE A 389 17.15 14.93 -62.18
CA ILE A 389 16.61 13.72 -62.84
C ILE A 389 17.70 12.93 -63.57
N ASN A 390 18.61 13.60 -64.27
CA ASN A 390 19.72 12.94 -64.97
C ASN A 390 20.78 12.36 -64.01
N GLY A 391 20.87 12.87 -62.78
CA GLY A 391 21.71 12.30 -61.71
C GLY A 391 21.02 11.24 -60.84
N LEU A 392 19.68 11.31 -60.69
CA LEU A 392 18.89 10.49 -59.75
C LEU A 392 18.53 9.09 -60.28
N ASN A 393 18.37 8.91 -61.59
CA ASN A 393 17.91 7.64 -62.15
C ASN A 393 18.87 6.45 -61.93
N GLY A 394 20.15 6.70 -61.64
CA GLY A 394 21.12 5.69 -61.18
C GLY A 394 21.45 5.76 -59.69
N VAL A 395 20.84 6.73 -58.97
CA VAL A 395 21.13 7.04 -57.56
C VAL A 395 19.95 6.71 -56.66
N LEU A 396 18.75 6.39 -57.15
CA LEU A 396 17.57 6.03 -56.31
C LEU A 396 17.86 4.97 -55.22
N ASP A 397 18.53 3.87 -55.55
CA ASP A 397 19.00 2.90 -54.55
C ASP A 397 20.04 3.52 -53.60
N GLY A 398 20.91 4.39 -54.12
CA GLY A 398 21.83 5.21 -53.33
C GLY A 398 21.20 6.36 -52.54
N ILE A 399 19.98 6.83 -52.86
CA ILE A 399 19.22 7.82 -52.06
C ILE A 399 18.71 7.13 -50.81
N TYR A 400 18.24 5.88 -50.94
CA TYR A 400 17.90 5.08 -49.78
C TYR A 400 19.13 4.92 -48.87
N ASP A 401 20.26 4.48 -49.41
CA ASP A 401 21.49 4.26 -48.62
C ASP A 401 22.18 5.55 -48.14
N ALA A 402 22.10 6.67 -48.89
CA ALA A 402 22.78 7.93 -48.57
C ALA A 402 21.88 8.98 -47.89
N THR A 403 20.56 8.79 -47.92
CA THR A 403 19.57 9.75 -47.37
C THR A 403 18.75 9.08 -46.28
N LEU A 404 18.06 7.97 -46.58
CA LEU A 404 17.17 7.33 -45.60
C LEU A 404 17.91 6.56 -44.52
N LYS A 405 18.87 5.71 -44.84
CA LYS A 405 19.63 4.99 -43.81
C LYS A 405 20.32 5.96 -42.82
N PRO A 406 20.99 7.04 -43.27
CA PRO A 406 21.58 8.06 -42.41
C PRO A 406 20.55 8.98 -41.74
N ILE A 407 19.39 9.24 -42.35
CA ILE A 407 18.26 9.92 -41.68
C ILE A 407 17.68 9.04 -40.60
N VAL A 408 17.48 7.74 -40.82
CA VAL A 408 16.98 6.78 -39.81
C VAL A 408 18.01 6.63 -38.69
N THR A 409 19.31 6.58 -39.00
CA THR A 409 20.38 6.62 -38.00
C THR A 409 20.44 7.97 -37.27
N GLY A 410 20.31 9.11 -37.96
CA GLY A 410 20.26 10.45 -37.38
C GLY A 410 18.96 10.74 -36.60
N PHE A 411 17.87 10.10 -36.99
CA PHE A 411 16.57 10.09 -36.33
C PHE A 411 16.67 9.27 -35.05
N SER A 412 17.33 8.11 -35.09
CA SER A 412 17.63 7.33 -33.88
C SER A 412 18.52 8.10 -32.91
N SER A 413 19.50 8.90 -33.37
CA SER A 413 20.33 9.72 -32.48
C SER A 413 19.61 10.96 -31.94
N THR A 414 18.78 11.62 -32.75
CA THR A 414 17.93 12.74 -32.31
C THR A 414 16.87 12.27 -31.31
N ILE A 415 16.24 11.13 -31.56
CA ILE A 415 15.27 10.54 -30.64
C ILE A 415 15.97 9.97 -29.42
N SER A 416 17.12 9.31 -29.53
CA SER A 416 17.93 8.90 -28.38
C SER A 416 18.31 10.08 -27.47
N ARG A 417 18.52 11.29 -28.02
CA ARG A 417 18.65 12.52 -27.22
C ARG A 417 17.35 12.85 -26.48
N GLU A 418 16.22 12.94 -27.18
CA GLU A 418 14.93 13.26 -26.54
C GLU A 418 14.53 12.22 -25.49
N LEU A 419 14.79 10.94 -25.77
CA LEU A 419 14.54 9.82 -24.86
C LEU A 419 15.55 9.79 -23.70
N SER A 420 16.76 10.34 -23.85
CA SER A 420 17.71 10.46 -22.74
C SER A 420 17.15 11.28 -21.59
N ASN A 421 16.32 12.27 -21.90
CA ASN A 421 15.68 13.13 -20.91
C ASN A 421 14.57 12.42 -20.09
N LEU A 422 14.30 11.15 -20.40
CA LEU A 422 13.42 10.28 -19.64
C LEU A 422 14.10 9.62 -18.43
N ALA A 423 15.43 9.71 -18.35
CA ALA A 423 16.24 9.23 -17.22
C ALA A 423 16.96 10.41 -16.55
N VAL A 424 17.10 10.34 -15.22
CA VAL A 424 17.66 11.45 -14.43
C VAL A 424 19.19 11.39 -14.46
N PRO A 425 19.89 12.48 -14.87
CA PRO A 425 21.34 12.52 -14.88
C PRO A 425 21.91 12.84 -13.49
N VAL A 426 22.82 12.01 -13.03
CA VAL A 426 23.47 12.13 -11.71
C VAL A 426 24.98 12.11 -11.89
N SER A 427 25.64 13.15 -11.38
CA SER A 427 27.09 13.22 -11.21
C SER A 427 27.47 12.49 -9.93
N LEU A 428 28.52 11.68 -10.02
CA LEU A 428 29.00 10.82 -8.93
C LEU A 428 30.42 11.24 -8.47
N SER A 429 30.93 12.31 -9.08
CA SER A 429 32.26 12.85 -8.81
C SER A 429 32.48 13.22 -7.35
N GLY A 430 33.66 12.85 -6.83
CA GLY A 430 34.07 13.15 -5.46
C GLY A 430 33.35 12.31 -4.40
N GLY A 431 32.72 11.20 -4.78
CA GLY A 431 31.99 10.34 -3.84
C GLY A 431 30.63 10.90 -3.41
N VAL A 432 30.04 11.76 -4.24
CA VAL A 432 28.76 12.43 -3.96
C VAL A 432 27.84 12.28 -5.16
N ALA A 433 26.65 11.75 -4.94
CA ALA A 433 25.58 11.69 -5.93
C ALA A 433 24.80 13.01 -5.93
N ARG A 434 24.88 13.77 -7.02
CA ARG A 434 24.16 15.05 -7.18
C ARG A 434 23.58 15.20 -8.57
N TYR A 435 22.46 15.89 -8.70
CA TYR A 435 21.91 16.23 -10.00
C TYR A 435 22.87 17.16 -10.73
N GLU A 436 23.23 16.80 -11.96
CA GLU A 436 24.09 17.62 -12.80
C GLU A 436 23.69 17.43 -14.26
N ASN A 437 23.26 18.51 -14.91
CA ASN A 437 22.77 18.45 -16.28
C ASN A 437 23.95 18.23 -17.26
N PRO A 438 23.96 17.13 -18.04
CA PRO A 438 25.08 16.79 -18.90
C PRO A 438 25.26 17.73 -20.11
N GLU A 439 24.27 18.58 -20.42
CA GLU A 439 24.41 19.61 -21.46
C GLU A 439 25.46 20.68 -21.13
N THR A 440 25.90 20.77 -19.87
CA THR A 440 26.92 21.72 -19.41
C THR A 440 28.36 21.29 -19.72
N PHE A 441 28.59 20.04 -20.13
CA PHE A 441 29.91 19.50 -20.40
C PHE A 441 30.38 19.77 -21.83
N ASN A 442 31.62 20.25 -22.00
CA ASN A 442 32.13 20.69 -23.31
C ASN A 442 32.85 19.57 -24.09
N ASN A 443 33.29 18.51 -23.41
CA ASN A 443 34.07 17.42 -24.00
C ASN A 443 33.86 16.10 -23.23
N LEU A 444 34.40 14.99 -23.76
CA LEU A 444 34.26 13.65 -23.15
C LEU A 444 34.91 13.58 -21.77
N THR A 445 36.08 14.19 -21.59
CA THR A 445 36.83 14.20 -20.34
C THR A 445 36.09 14.91 -19.20
N ASP A 446 35.38 16.00 -19.49
CA ASP A 446 34.54 16.68 -18.49
C ASP A 446 33.41 15.76 -18.00
N LEU A 447 32.75 15.05 -18.93
CA LEU A 447 31.69 14.08 -18.62
C LEU A 447 32.22 12.89 -17.80
N THR A 448 33.39 12.35 -18.17
CA THR A 448 34.07 11.27 -17.44
C THR A 448 34.49 11.71 -16.04
N ASN A 449 35.06 12.93 -15.90
CA ASN A 449 35.49 13.47 -14.61
C ASN A 449 34.31 13.72 -13.66
N ALA A 450 33.15 14.12 -14.20
CA ALA A 450 31.92 14.24 -13.45
C ALA A 450 31.31 12.86 -13.08
N GLN A 451 31.73 11.80 -13.75
CA GLN A 451 31.13 10.46 -13.66
C GLN A 451 29.61 10.50 -13.86
N ASN A 452 29.16 11.30 -14.82
CA ASN A 452 27.72 11.55 -15.01
C ASN A 452 27.04 10.34 -15.66
N TYR A 453 26.08 9.76 -14.95
CA TYR A 453 25.34 8.58 -15.39
C TYR A 453 23.84 8.85 -15.29
N ARG A 454 23.06 8.27 -16.21
CA ARG A 454 21.59 8.36 -16.21
C ARG A 454 21.00 7.08 -15.64
N PHE A 455 20.38 7.20 -14.48
CA PHE A 455 19.79 6.08 -13.74
C PHE A 455 18.33 5.85 -14.15
N ILE A 456 17.87 4.61 -13.99
CA ILE A 456 16.51 4.18 -14.32
C ILE A 456 15.76 3.73 -13.05
N ASP A 457 14.45 3.51 -13.20
CA ASP A 457 13.51 3.16 -12.12
C ASP A 457 13.93 1.91 -11.34
N GLY A 458 13.75 1.89 -10.02
CA GLY A 458 13.98 0.70 -9.19
C GLY A 458 12.96 -0.41 -9.44
N GLY A 459 11.78 -0.07 -9.97
CA GLY A 459 10.70 -1.01 -10.27
C GLY A 459 11.02 -2.03 -11.36
N TYR A 460 12.07 -1.81 -12.16
CA TYR A 460 12.56 -2.80 -13.11
C TYR A 460 13.17 -4.04 -12.43
N VAL A 461 13.65 -3.89 -11.20
CA VAL A 461 14.32 -4.96 -10.44
C VAL A 461 13.57 -5.33 -9.16
N ASP A 462 12.97 -4.35 -8.48
CA ASP A 462 12.25 -4.56 -7.22
C ASP A 462 11.12 -3.54 -7.08
N ASN A 463 10.00 -3.81 -7.75
CA ASN A 463 8.84 -2.92 -7.68
C ASN A 463 8.18 -2.94 -6.29
N THR A 464 8.30 -4.05 -5.55
CA THR A 464 7.70 -4.22 -4.22
C THR A 464 8.50 -3.53 -3.12
N THR A 465 9.77 -3.19 -3.37
CA THR A 465 10.76 -2.63 -2.43
C THR A 465 11.26 -3.60 -1.37
N VAL A 466 10.73 -4.83 -1.34
CA VAL A 466 10.98 -5.80 -0.28
C VAL A 466 12.41 -6.31 -0.33
N ALA A 467 12.93 -6.61 -1.53
CA ALA A 467 14.31 -7.06 -1.67
C ALA A 467 15.31 -5.97 -1.23
N THR A 468 15.00 -4.72 -1.56
CA THR A 468 15.80 -3.57 -1.14
C THR A 468 15.78 -3.42 0.38
N ILE A 469 14.61 -3.50 1.03
CA ILE A 469 14.50 -3.43 2.50
C ILE A 469 15.28 -4.56 3.18
N VAL A 470 15.05 -5.82 2.76
CA VAL A 470 15.72 -6.99 3.35
C VAL A 470 17.23 -6.88 3.19
N SER A 471 17.72 -6.42 2.04
CA SER A 471 19.14 -6.13 1.83
C SER A 471 19.69 -5.11 2.83
N GLU A 472 19.00 -3.99 3.07
CA GLU A 472 19.43 -2.99 4.04
C GLU A 472 19.42 -3.53 5.48
N ILE A 473 18.37 -4.28 5.86
CA ILE A 473 18.30 -4.93 7.17
C ILE A 473 19.48 -5.88 7.36
N GLN A 474 19.79 -6.74 6.39
CA GLN A 474 20.93 -7.65 6.50
C GLN A 474 22.27 -6.90 6.53
N SER A 475 22.40 -5.81 5.77
CA SER A 475 23.61 -4.98 5.77
C SER A 475 23.86 -4.32 7.13
N GLU A 476 22.81 -3.86 7.82
CA GLU A 476 22.94 -3.09 9.06
C GLU A 476 22.88 -3.97 10.32
N HIS A 477 22.11 -5.06 10.30
CA HIS A 477 21.79 -5.87 11.48
C HIS A 477 22.18 -7.36 11.34
N GLY A 478 22.44 -7.82 10.12
CA GLY A 478 22.77 -9.22 9.84
C GLY A 478 21.56 -10.17 9.80
N VAL A 479 21.82 -11.39 9.32
CA VAL A 479 20.80 -12.43 9.03
C VAL A 479 20.02 -12.92 10.25
N ASN A 480 20.55 -12.75 11.47
CA ASN A 480 19.89 -13.22 12.69
C ASN A 480 18.80 -12.27 13.21
N GLN A 481 18.71 -11.06 12.65
CA GLN A 481 17.68 -10.09 13.02
C GLN A 481 16.39 -10.43 12.27
N ALA A 482 15.33 -10.79 12.99
CA ALA A 482 14.02 -11.00 12.38
C ALA A 482 13.43 -9.67 11.87
N PHE A 483 12.54 -9.76 10.89
CA PHE A 483 11.77 -8.62 10.38
C PHE A 483 10.27 -8.92 10.38
N ASP A 484 9.49 -7.85 10.43
CA ASP A 484 8.05 -7.83 10.17
C ASP A 484 7.83 -6.72 9.14
N LEU A 485 7.27 -7.06 7.99
CA LEU A 485 7.19 -6.14 6.88
C LEU A 485 5.76 -5.97 6.38
N THR A 486 5.26 -4.73 6.39
CA THR A 486 3.93 -4.38 5.87
C THR A 486 4.03 -3.74 4.49
N PHE A 487 3.35 -4.28 3.49
CA PHE A 487 3.49 -3.85 2.09
C PHE A 487 2.17 -3.62 1.37
N PHE A 488 2.15 -2.58 0.55
CA PHE A 488 1.06 -2.27 -0.36
C PHE A 488 1.49 -2.54 -1.81
N VAL A 489 1.11 -3.70 -2.34
CA VAL A 489 1.46 -4.16 -3.69
C VAL A 489 0.35 -3.84 -4.68
N ASN A 490 0.53 -2.75 -5.42
CA ASN A 490 -0.48 -2.20 -6.32
C ASN A 490 -0.08 -2.38 -7.79
N ASN A 491 -0.73 -3.30 -8.48
CA ASN A 491 -0.37 -3.67 -9.84
C ASN A 491 -1.52 -3.51 -10.84
N THR A 492 -1.16 -3.64 -12.12
CA THR A 492 -2.12 -3.74 -13.23
C THR A 492 -2.05 -5.14 -13.86
N ASP A 493 -0.88 -5.78 -13.78
CA ASP A 493 -0.64 -7.12 -14.29
C ASP A 493 -0.87 -8.20 -13.21
N PRO A 494 -1.70 -9.22 -13.49
CA PRO A 494 -1.88 -10.37 -12.62
C PRO A 494 -0.74 -11.38 -12.80
N GLY A 495 -0.28 -11.94 -11.69
CA GLY A 495 0.52 -13.16 -11.60
C GLY A 495 -0.31 -14.34 -11.12
N ILE A 496 0.21 -15.55 -11.32
CA ILE A 496 -0.43 -16.80 -10.91
C ILE A 496 0.49 -17.55 -9.96
N ILE A 497 -0.05 -17.97 -8.82
CA ILE A 497 0.56 -18.97 -7.92
C ILE A 497 -0.08 -20.33 -8.23
N PRO A 498 0.65 -21.27 -8.83
CA PRO A 498 0.13 -22.57 -9.21
C PRO A 498 -0.27 -23.38 -7.97
N LYS A 499 -1.31 -24.18 -8.11
CA LYS A 499 -1.72 -25.15 -7.08
C LYS A 499 -0.63 -26.13 -6.68
N GLU A 500 0.34 -26.41 -7.56
CA GLU A 500 1.50 -27.25 -7.25
C GLU A 500 2.44 -26.60 -6.23
N VAL A 501 2.45 -25.27 -6.16
CA VAL A 501 3.25 -24.49 -5.20
C VAL A 501 2.50 -24.35 -3.87
N THR A 502 1.19 -24.13 -3.92
CA THR A 502 0.37 -23.98 -2.70
C THR A 502 -0.06 -25.31 -2.08
N GLY A 503 -0.08 -26.40 -2.84
CA GLY A 503 -0.67 -27.67 -2.41
C GLY A 503 -2.21 -27.66 -2.30
N LEU A 504 -2.87 -26.61 -2.81
CA LEU A 504 -4.32 -26.45 -2.79
C LEU A 504 -4.99 -26.98 -4.07
N ASP A 505 -6.31 -26.89 -4.17
CA ASP A 505 -7.05 -27.46 -5.32
C ASP A 505 -6.98 -26.59 -6.60
N ASN A 506 -6.76 -25.27 -6.44
CA ASN A 506 -6.82 -24.29 -7.52
C ASN A 506 -5.64 -23.31 -7.47
N ASP A 507 -5.35 -22.70 -8.62
CA ASP A 507 -4.36 -21.64 -8.75
C ASP A 507 -4.89 -20.32 -8.13
N PHE A 508 -3.98 -19.48 -7.62
CA PHE A 508 -4.31 -18.16 -7.08
C PHE A 508 -3.85 -17.06 -8.03
N THR A 509 -4.67 -16.01 -8.13
CA THR A 509 -4.27 -14.77 -8.82
C THR A 509 -3.79 -13.77 -7.78
N VAL A 510 -2.58 -13.24 -7.98
CA VAL A 510 -1.96 -12.21 -7.13
C VAL A 510 -1.37 -11.12 -8.03
N PRO A 511 -1.01 -9.93 -7.51
CA PRO A 511 -0.13 -9.02 -8.25
C PRO A 511 1.14 -9.73 -8.74
N ILE A 512 1.53 -9.52 -10.01
CA ILE A 512 2.72 -10.22 -10.55
C ILE A 512 3.98 -9.97 -9.73
N ASP A 513 4.18 -8.76 -9.21
CA ASP A 513 5.41 -8.42 -8.46
C ASP A 513 5.47 -9.09 -7.08
N LEU A 514 4.33 -9.48 -6.49
CA LEU A 514 4.32 -10.32 -5.30
C LEU A 514 4.83 -11.73 -5.63
N ALA A 515 4.36 -12.33 -6.73
CA ALA A 515 4.82 -13.65 -7.15
C ALA A 515 6.33 -13.67 -7.42
N LYS A 516 6.90 -12.56 -7.93
CA LYS A 516 8.34 -12.46 -8.24
C LYS A 516 9.23 -12.64 -7.02
N LEU A 517 8.77 -12.24 -5.83
CA LEU A 517 9.49 -12.42 -4.57
C LEU A 517 9.83 -13.89 -4.26
N PHE A 518 9.05 -14.81 -4.82
CA PHE A 518 9.13 -16.26 -4.62
C PHE A 518 9.53 -17.02 -5.89
N GLY A 519 9.98 -16.34 -6.95
CA GLY A 519 10.39 -17.01 -8.18
C GLY A 519 9.31 -17.07 -9.27
N GLY A 520 8.10 -16.58 -9.03
CA GLY A 520 6.94 -16.72 -9.92
C GLY A 520 6.63 -15.50 -10.79
N GLU A 521 6.15 -15.70 -12.02
CA GLU A 521 5.67 -14.60 -12.90
C GLU A 521 4.37 -14.93 -13.66
N GLY A 522 3.77 -16.12 -13.48
CA GLY A 522 2.48 -16.46 -14.08
C GLY A 522 2.39 -17.79 -14.83
N SER A 523 3.44 -18.62 -14.82
CA SER A 523 3.35 -19.99 -15.34
C SER A 523 4.10 -20.97 -14.45
N LEU A 524 3.67 -22.24 -14.37
CA LEU A 524 4.40 -23.25 -13.59
C LEU A 524 5.89 -23.34 -13.98
N ALA A 525 6.21 -23.15 -15.26
CA ALA A 525 7.59 -23.10 -15.73
C ALA A 525 8.42 -21.96 -15.11
N SER A 526 7.81 -20.80 -14.84
CA SER A 526 8.50 -19.70 -14.14
C SER A 526 8.84 -20.07 -12.70
N TRP A 527 7.94 -20.79 -12.01
CA TRP A 527 8.14 -21.23 -10.63
C TRP A 527 9.18 -22.34 -10.50
N GLN A 528 9.40 -23.12 -11.55
CA GLN A 528 10.42 -24.17 -11.61
C GLN A 528 11.82 -23.66 -11.99
N SER A 529 11.97 -22.36 -12.27
CA SER A 529 13.22 -21.76 -12.68
C SER A 529 13.93 -21.08 -11.51
N ASP A 530 15.10 -21.58 -11.15
CA ASP A 530 15.99 -20.98 -10.15
C ASP A 530 16.75 -19.73 -10.66
N SER A 531 16.49 -19.31 -11.90
CA SER A 531 17.16 -18.12 -12.47
C SER A 531 16.77 -16.84 -11.73
N GLN A 532 17.79 -16.15 -11.21
CA GLN A 532 17.72 -14.81 -10.62
C GLN A 532 18.03 -13.69 -11.63
N ILE A 533 18.08 -14.02 -12.91
CA ILE A 533 18.05 -13.08 -14.03
C ILE A 533 16.85 -13.42 -14.91
N ARG A 534 16.00 -12.43 -15.18
CA ARG A 534 14.84 -12.60 -16.07
C ARG A 534 14.64 -11.40 -16.97
N ASP A 535 14.01 -11.64 -18.11
CA ASP A 535 13.70 -10.60 -19.08
C ASP A 535 12.55 -9.73 -18.60
N PHE A 536 12.81 -8.42 -18.47
CA PHE A 536 11.79 -7.43 -18.19
C PHE A 536 10.99 -7.09 -19.46
N ALA A 537 9.67 -7.30 -19.43
CA ALA A 537 8.73 -6.95 -20.51
C ALA A 537 8.40 -5.44 -20.49
N PRO A 538 8.15 -4.78 -21.65
CA PRO A 538 7.95 -5.35 -22.97
C PRO A 538 9.22 -5.45 -23.84
N PHE A 539 10.38 -5.01 -23.32
CA PHE A 539 11.60 -4.88 -24.13
C PHE A 539 12.49 -6.13 -24.12
N ASN A 540 12.17 -7.12 -23.28
CA ASN A 540 12.96 -8.33 -23.05
C ASN A 540 14.43 -7.98 -22.74
N THR A 541 14.62 -7.09 -21.77
CA THR A 541 15.95 -6.73 -21.27
C THR A 541 16.20 -7.54 -20.00
N PRO A 542 17.29 -8.31 -19.89
CA PRO A 542 17.57 -9.04 -18.66
C PRO A 542 17.71 -8.07 -17.48
N ALA A 543 17.10 -8.43 -16.35
CA ALA A 543 17.13 -7.69 -15.11
C ALA A 543 17.38 -8.65 -13.94
N ALA A 544 18.02 -8.15 -12.89
CA ALA A 544 18.08 -8.84 -11.62
C ALA A 544 16.66 -9.10 -11.13
N PHE A 545 16.38 -10.37 -10.85
CA PHE A 545 15.05 -10.83 -10.51
C PHE A 545 14.92 -10.94 -8.98
N PRO A 546 13.87 -10.36 -8.36
CA PRO A 546 13.78 -10.23 -6.91
C PRO A 546 13.31 -11.52 -6.24
N TYR A 547 13.80 -12.69 -6.67
CA TYR A 547 13.53 -13.98 -6.03
C TYR A 547 14.39 -14.14 -4.77
N ILE A 548 13.78 -13.91 -3.61
CA ILE A 548 14.48 -13.79 -2.32
C ILE A 548 13.86 -14.63 -1.19
N PHE A 549 12.66 -15.19 -1.37
CA PHE A 549 12.00 -16.02 -0.36
C PHE A 549 11.75 -17.45 -0.86
N ASP A 550 11.79 -18.41 0.05
CA ASP A 550 11.45 -19.80 -0.26
C ASP A 550 9.96 -19.93 -0.66
N GLN A 551 9.71 -20.69 -1.73
CA GLN A 551 8.37 -20.99 -2.24
C GLN A 551 7.49 -21.74 -1.24
N SER A 552 8.08 -22.46 -0.27
CA SER A 552 7.33 -23.19 0.76
C SER A 552 6.46 -22.29 1.62
N ALA A 553 6.73 -20.99 1.66
CA ALA A 553 5.88 -20.00 2.33
C ALA A 553 4.44 -19.95 1.79
N TRP A 554 4.18 -20.49 0.60
CA TRP A 554 2.84 -20.56 0.02
C TRP A 554 2.10 -21.88 0.30
N GLN A 555 2.74 -22.87 0.92
CA GLN A 555 2.15 -24.19 1.15
C GLN A 555 0.99 -24.11 2.15
N GLY A 556 -0.22 -24.45 1.70
CA GLY A 556 -1.45 -24.38 2.48
C GLY A 556 -2.07 -22.99 2.56
N GLU A 557 -1.37 -21.95 2.10
CA GLU A 557 -1.74 -20.56 2.31
C GLU A 557 -2.86 -20.07 1.38
N LYS A 558 -3.71 -19.20 1.93
CA LYS A 558 -4.82 -18.53 1.25
C LYS A 558 -4.80 -17.05 1.65
N PRO A 559 -5.49 -16.16 0.90
CA PRO A 559 -5.76 -14.82 1.40
C PRO A 559 -6.47 -14.93 2.76
N VAL A 560 -5.98 -14.19 3.75
CA VAL A 560 -6.66 -14.03 5.05
C VAL A 560 -7.96 -13.25 4.84
N TRP A 561 -7.93 -12.28 3.92
CA TRP A 561 -9.09 -11.50 3.50
C TRP A 561 -9.00 -11.18 2.00
N GLN A 562 -10.16 -11.10 1.33
CA GLN A 562 -10.25 -10.66 -0.06
C GLN A 562 -11.61 -10.01 -0.36
N TRP A 563 -11.60 -9.01 -1.23
CA TRP A 563 -12.83 -8.35 -1.71
C TRP A 563 -12.63 -7.74 -3.09
N ASP A 564 -13.71 -7.69 -3.89
CA ASP A 564 -13.71 -6.98 -5.17
C ASP A 564 -15.07 -6.33 -5.47
N ASN A 565 -15.06 -5.35 -6.37
CA ASN A 565 -16.29 -4.66 -6.81
C ASN A 565 -16.80 -5.14 -8.19
N SER A 566 -16.52 -6.37 -8.60
CA SER A 566 -16.88 -6.89 -9.93
C SER A 566 -18.39 -6.94 -10.17
N ASP A 567 -19.21 -6.94 -9.13
CA ASP A 567 -20.67 -6.78 -9.24
C ASP A 567 -21.10 -5.43 -9.84
N LYS A 568 -20.30 -4.37 -9.67
CA LYS A 568 -20.49 -3.07 -10.34
C LYS A 568 -20.15 -3.15 -11.83
N TRP A 569 -19.32 -4.13 -12.23
CA TRP A 569 -18.69 -4.24 -13.55
C TRP A 569 -18.97 -5.60 -14.22
N LYS A 570 -20.19 -6.13 -14.09
CA LYS A 570 -20.54 -7.49 -14.56
C LYS A 570 -20.16 -7.77 -16.01
N ASP A 571 -20.31 -6.77 -16.89
CA ASP A 571 -20.03 -6.87 -18.32
C ASP A 571 -18.60 -6.40 -18.70
N GLU A 572 -17.85 -5.82 -17.76
CA GLU A 572 -16.51 -5.21 -17.96
C GLU A 572 -15.60 -5.49 -16.76
N LYS A 573 -15.46 -6.77 -16.37
CA LYS A 573 -14.78 -7.20 -15.13
C LYS A 573 -13.34 -6.70 -15.03
N GLU A 574 -12.69 -6.43 -16.16
CA GLU A 574 -11.37 -5.81 -16.23
C GLU A 574 -11.30 -4.42 -15.57
N LYS A 575 -12.43 -3.75 -15.36
CA LYS A 575 -12.52 -2.46 -14.65
C LYS A 575 -12.71 -2.61 -13.14
N ALA A 576 -12.93 -3.84 -12.66
CA ALA A 576 -13.06 -4.10 -11.23
C ALA A 576 -11.72 -3.92 -10.51
N THR A 577 -11.81 -3.46 -9.27
CA THR A 577 -10.69 -3.39 -8.34
C THR A 577 -10.78 -4.58 -7.40
N TYR A 578 -9.71 -5.35 -7.35
CA TYR A 578 -9.55 -6.51 -6.48
C TYR A 578 -8.59 -6.15 -5.35
N LEU A 579 -8.96 -6.47 -4.12
CA LEU A 579 -8.18 -6.27 -2.91
C LEU A 579 -8.02 -7.61 -2.19
N ALA A 580 -6.84 -7.85 -1.63
CA ALA A 580 -6.64 -9.00 -0.74
C ALA A 580 -5.51 -8.74 0.25
N TYR A 581 -5.57 -9.41 1.40
CA TYR A 581 -4.56 -9.40 2.44
C TYR A 581 -4.00 -10.81 2.64
N TYR A 582 -2.68 -10.91 2.71
CA TYR A 582 -1.95 -12.14 3.01
C TYR A 582 -1.00 -11.90 4.18
N LYS A 583 -0.87 -12.90 5.05
CA LYS A 583 0.11 -12.93 6.12
C LYS A 583 0.98 -14.16 5.91
N LEU A 584 2.27 -13.97 5.62
CA LEU A 584 3.17 -15.08 5.24
C LEU A 584 4.40 -15.12 6.14
N ASP A 585 4.64 -16.27 6.76
CA ASP A 585 5.93 -16.61 7.35
C ASP A 585 6.93 -16.93 6.23
N VAL A 586 8.04 -16.21 6.19
CA VAL A 586 9.05 -16.37 5.13
C VAL A 586 10.44 -16.65 5.67
N GLU A 587 11.21 -17.37 4.87
CA GLU A 587 12.65 -17.53 5.04
C GLU A 587 13.33 -17.07 3.74
N THR A 588 14.37 -16.27 3.90
CA THR A 588 15.17 -15.78 2.76
C THR A 588 15.99 -16.89 2.12
N ILE A 589 16.18 -16.79 0.80
CA ILE A 589 17.16 -17.55 0.01
C ILE A 589 18.29 -16.63 -0.45
N ASP A 590 19.45 -17.18 -0.82
CA ASP A 590 20.58 -16.36 -1.31
C ASP A 590 20.20 -15.69 -2.64
N ASN A 591 20.37 -14.38 -2.73
CA ASN A 591 20.26 -13.60 -3.98
C ASN A 591 21.42 -12.61 -4.07
N PRO A 592 22.47 -12.92 -4.83
CA PRO A 592 23.71 -12.14 -4.83
C PRO A 592 23.58 -10.80 -5.56
N TYR A 593 22.54 -10.58 -6.39
CA TYR A 593 22.30 -9.29 -7.05
C TYR A 593 21.77 -8.24 -6.07
N PHE A 594 21.05 -8.69 -5.03
CA PHE A 594 20.57 -7.85 -3.93
C PHE A 594 21.44 -7.99 -2.67
N THR A 595 22.54 -8.75 -2.72
CA THR A 595 23.38 -9.05 -1.54
C THR A 595 22.60 -9.70 -0.37
N ILE A 596 21.52 -10.42 -0.67
CA ILE A 596 20.71 -11.12 0.33
C ILE A 596 21.30 -12.51 0.58
N LYS A 597 21.38 -12.88 1.85
CA LYS A 597 21.78 -14.20 2.35
C LYS A 597 20.58 -14.98 2.85
N GLU A 598 20.66 -16.29 2.69
CA GLU A 598 19.64 -17.25 3.12
C GLU A 598 19.44 -17.28 4.65
N LYS A 599 18.31 -17.85 5.08
CA LYS A 599 17.96 -18.22 6.48
C LYS A 599 17.56 -17.09 7.41
N GLN A 600 17.49 -15.85 6.95
CA GLN A 600 16.80 -14.82 7.71
C GLN A 600 15.29 -15.10 7.66
N LYS A 601 14.68 -15.15 8.83
CA LYS A 601 13.23 -15.35 9.00
C LYS A 601 12.52 -14.03 9.23
N GLY A 602 11.27 -13.96 8.81
CA GLY A 602 10.37 -12.88 9.18
C GLY A 602 8.96 -13.09 8.68
N GLU A 603 8.12 -12.10 8.93
CA GLU A 603 6.70 -12.10 8.56
C GLU A 603 6.44 -11.03 7.50
N LEU A 604 5.56 -11.33 6.54
CA LEU A 604 5.08 -10.38 5.53
C LEU A 604 3.58 -10.15 5.71
N ASN A 605 3.20 -8.90 5.94
CA ASN A 605 1.83 -8.40 5.98
C ASN A 605 1.52 -7.69 4.65
N ILE A 606 0.86 -8.37 3.71
CA ILE A 606 0.81 -7.97 2.30
C ILE A 606 -0.61 -7.57 1.89
N PHE A 607 -0.82 -6.28 1.67
CA PHE A 607 -2.04 -5.73 1.10
C PHE A 607 -1.87 -5.56 -0.41
N THR A 608 -2.69 -6.28 -1.16
CA THR A 608 -2.64 -6.29 -2.62
C THR A 608 -3.80 -5.51 -3.21
N SER A 609 -3.54 -4.87 -4.35
CA SER A 609 -4.57 -4.26 -5.19
C SER A 609 -4.23 -4.46 -6.66
N TYR A 610 -5.20 -4.85 -7.47
CA TYR A 610 -5.05 -4.81 -8.92
C TYR A 610 -6.33 -4.42 -9.66
N ASN A 611 -6.13 -3.75 -10.79
CA ASN A 611 -7.18 -3.36 -11.74
C ASN A 611 -6.63 -3.50 -13.17
N LEU A 612 -7.23 -4.39 -13.96
CA LEU A 612 -6.70 -4.78 -15.27
C LEU A 612 -6.85 -3.69 -16.36
N SER A 613 -7.74 -2.71 -16.13
CA SER A 613 -7.93 -1.56 -17.03
C SER A 613 -7.05 -0.37 -16.68
N SER A 614 -6.43 -0.39 -15.50
CA SER A 614 -5.61 0.71 -15.01
C SER A 614 -4.21 0.69 -15.60
N GLY A 615 -3.47 1.76 -15.32
CA GLY A 615 -2.11 1.96 -15.82
C GLY A 615 -1.36 2.92 -14.91
N PRO A 616 -0.01 2.87 -14.91
CA PRO A 616 0.82 3.72 -14.07
C PRO A 616 0.67 5.24 -14.35
N GLY A 617 0.13 5.65 -15.50
CA GLY A 617 -0.12 7.05 -15.82
C GLY A 617 -1.47 7.31 -16.47
N PRO A 618 -2.00 8.55 -16.38
CA PRO A 618 -3.27 8.93 -16.98
C PRO A 618 -3.10 9.11 -18.49
N TYR A 619 -3.26 8.02 -19.24
CA TYR A 619 -3.05 8.02 -20.69
C TYR A 619 -4.06 8.91 -21.42
N ASP A 620 -5.28 9.04 -20.92
CA ASP A 620 -6.27 9.98 -21.44
C ASP A 620 -7.17 10.50 -20.29
N PRO A 621 -8.02 11.52 -20.50
CA PRO A 621 -8.83 12.10 -19.44
C PRO A 621 -9.75 11.10 -18.70
N SER A 622 -10.15 9.99 -19.33
CA SER A 622 -11.00 8.97 -18.71
C SER A 622 -10.27 8.18 -17.61
N PHE A 623 -8.92 8.14 -17.62
CA PHE A 623 -8.14 7.51 -16.55
C PHE A 623 -8.39 8.13 -15.19
N PHE A 624 -8.68 9.43 -15.12
CA PHE A 624 -9.01 10.04 -13.83
C PHE A 624 -10.36 9.58 -13.28
N ASN A 625 -11.29 9.15 -14.14
CA ASN A 625 -12.53 8.49 -13.68
C ASN A 625 -12.23 7.06 -13.22
N LEU A 626 -11.29 6.37 -13.88
CA LEU A 626 -10.83 5.05 -13.45
C LEU A 626 -10.12 5.11 -12.09
N TYR A 627 -9.18 6.04 -11.91
CA TYR A 627 -8.52 6.26 -10.62
C TYR A 627 -9.52 6.66 -9.52
N GLU A 628 -10.53 7.48 -9.83
CA GLU A 628 -11.58 7.80 -8.87
C GLU A 628 -12.37 6.56 -8.44
N ASN A 629 -12.72 5.69 -9.39
CA ASN A 629 -13.37 4.40 -9.08
C ASN A 629 -12.46 3.48 -8.26
N ILE A 630 -11.16 3.43 -8.55
CA ILE A 630 -10.19 2.63 -7.80
C ILE A 630 -10.10 3.15 -6.36
N TYR A 631 -9.96 4.45 -6.16
CA TYR A 631 -9.91 5.07 -4.83
C TYR A 631 -11.16 4.76 -4.00
N GLN A 632 -12.35 4.94 -4.60
CA GLN A 632 -13.62 4.64 -3.94
C GLN A 632 -13.75 3.16 -3.60
N ALA A 633 -13.38 2.26 -4.51
CA ALA A 633 -13.41 0.83 -4.26
C ALA A 633 -12.42 0.40 -3.17
N THR A 634 -11.20 0.96 -3.18
CA THR A 634 -10.21 0.72 -2.13
C THR A 634 -10.74 1.14 -0.76
N ARG A 635 -11.33 2.33 -0.65
CA ARG A 635 -11.92 2.79 0.61
C ARG A 635 -13.10 1.94 1.04
N GLU A 636 -13.99 1.58 0.12
CA GLU A 636 -15.12 0.67 0.39
C GLU A 636 -14.64 -0.67 0.96
N GLY A 637 -13.66 -1.30 0.31
CA GLY A 637 -13.11 -2.58 0.76
C GLY A 637 -12.53 -2.52 2.18
N ILE A 638 -11.80 -1.45 2.50
CA ILE A 638 -11.22 -1.29 3.84
C ILE A 638 -12.30 -0.95 4.88
N ILE A 639 -13.14 0.05 4.62
CA ILE A 639 -14.09 0.60 5.61
C ILE A 639 -15.27 -0.35 5.84
N ASN A 640 -15.89 -0.84 4.76
CA ASN A 640 -17.20 -1.48 4.81
C ASN A 640 -17.15 -3.00 4.60
N GLN A 641 -16.01 -3.56 4.22
CA GLN A 641 -15.89 -4.96 3.81
C GLN A 641 -14.85 -5.74 4.61
N GLY A 642 -14.50 -5.27 5.82
CA GLY A 642 -13.64 -5.99 6.78
C GLY A 642 -12.14 -5.69 6.68
N GLY A 643 -11.66 -5.08 5.59
CA GLY A 643 -10.23 -4.87 5.36
C GLY A 643 -9.51 -4.01 6.41
N TYR A 644 -10.23 -3.18 7.17
CA TYR A 644 -9.64 -2.36 8.23
C TYR A 644 -9.07 -3.17 9.39
N VAL A 645 -9.64 -4.35 9.71
CA VAL A 645 -9.19 -5.18 10.85
C VAL A 645 -7.74 -5.58 10.62
N HIS A 646 -7.45 -6.14 9.44
CA HIS A 646 -6.11 -6.55 9.07
C HIS A 646 -5.17 -5.36 8.90
N LEU A 647 -5.64 -4.27 8.29
CA LEU A 647 -4.80 -3.09 8.07
C LEU A 647 -4.37 -2.43 9.38
N LEU A 648 -5.28 -2.32 10.36
CA LEU A 648 -4.95 -1.74 11.67
C LEU A 648 -4.21 -2.72 12.57
N SER A 649 -4.40 -4.04 12.43
CA SER A 649 -3.57 -5.06 13.08
C SER A 649 -2.12 -5.01 12.57
N ALA A 650 -1.89 -4.98 11.25
CA ALA A 650 -0.55 -4.87 10.67
C ALA A 650 0.18 -3.57 11.05
N MET A 651 -0.57 -2.52 11.38
CA MET A 651 -0.04 -1.24 11.91
C MET A 651 0.12 -1.25 13.44
N ASN A 652 -0.19 -2.35 14.13
CA ASN A 652 -0.21 -2.50 15.60
C ASN A 652 -1.09 -1.46 16.33
N VAL A 653 -2.19 -1.07 15.68
CA VAL A 653 -3.21 -0.18 16.25
C VAL A 653 -4.31 -1.01 16.88
N MET A 654 -4.75 -2.07 16.20
CA MET A 654 -5.84 -2.94 16.63
C MET A 654 -5.45 -4.40 16.46
N ASN A 655 -4.70 -4.95 17.41
CA ASN A 655 -4.24 -6.34 17.34
C ASN A 655 -4.57 -7.14 18.59
N LEU A 656 -5.06 -8.37 18.38
CA LEU A 656 -5.24 -9.36 19.43
C LEU A 656 -4.24 -10.49 19.19
N GLU A 657 -3.62 -10.96 20.26
CA GLU A 657 -2.65 -12.06 20.24
C GLU A 657 -2.92 -13.05 21.36
N THR A 658 -2.27 -14.21 21.32
CA THR A 658 -2.22 -15.12 22.46
C THR A 658 -0.83 -15.07 23.11
N ASN A 659 -0.78 -14.82 24.42
CA ASN A 659 0.49 -14.81 25.16
C ASN A 659 0.98 -16.22 25.52
N GLU A 660 2.16 -16.31 26.16
CA GLU A 660 2.75 -17.60 26.57
C GLU A 660 1.90 -18.41 27.55
N GLN A 661 0.97 -17.75 28.26
CA GLN A 661 0.05 -18.36 29.21
C GLN A 661 -1.26 -18.83 28.53
N GLY A 662 -1.41 -18.60 27.22
CA GLY A 662 -2.64 -18.92 26.51
C GLY A 662 -3.77 -17.92 26.75
N GLN A 663 -3.47 -16.70 27.22
CA GLN A 663 -4.47 -15.65 27.40
C GLN A 663 -4.58 -14.80 26.13
N LEU A 664 -5.77 -14.25 25.86
CA LEU A 664 -5.97 -13.29 24.77
C LEU A 664 -5.45 -11.92 25.22
N THR A 665 -4.50 -11.33 24.51
CA THR A 665 -3.87 -10.05 24.87
C THR A 665 -4.17 -9.00 23.81
N PHE A 666 -4.46 -7.77 24.22
CA PHE A 666 -4.52 -6.63 23.32
C PHE A 666 -3.11 -6.08 23.11
N ALA A 667 -2.52 -6.44 21.98
CA ALA A 667 -1.23 -5.93 21.58
C ALA A 667 -1.45 -4.68 20.73
N SER A 668 -1.07 -3.54 21.28
CA SER A 668 -1.09 -2.28 20.54
C SER A 668 0.03 -1.40 21.05
N ASP A 669 0.21 -0.26 20.38
CA ASP A 669 1.06 0.79 20.91
C ASP A 669 0.50 1.33 22.24
N GLU A 670 1.38 1.79 23.14
CA GLU A 670 1.02 2.32 24.45
C GLU A 670 0.06 3.51 24.34
N GLY A 671 -0.94 3.57 25.24
CA GLY A 671 -1.91 4.67 25.30
C GLY A 671 -3.13 4.52 24.40
N LEU A 672 -3.23 3.42 23.63
CA LEU A 672 -4.43 3.05 22.91
C LEU A 672 -5.38 2.24 23.78
N ASN A 673 -6.67 2.48 23.58
CA ASN A 673 -7.74 1.65 24.11
C ASN A 673 -8.78 1.39 23.02
N HIS A 674 -9.39 0.22 23.07
CA HIS A 674 -10.43 -0.16 22.12
C HIS A 674 -11.54 -0.93 22.83
N LEU A 675 -12.76 -0.73 22.35
CA LEU A 675 -13.91 -1.53 22.74
C LEU A 675 -13.86 -2.87 21.99
N VAL A 676 -13.49 -3.93 22.71
CA VAL A 676 -13.47 -5.30 22.19
C VAL A 676 -14.81 -5.95 22.52
N GLN A 677 -15.45 -6.50 21.52
CA GLN A 677 -16.72 -7.21 21.61
C GLN A 677 -16.48 -8.70 21.39
N ILE A 678 -16.95 -9.54 22.30
CA ILE A 678 -16.82 -11.00 22.22
C ILE A 678 -18.22 -11.61 22.12
N ASP A 679 -18.48 -12.30 21.02
CA ASP A 679 -19.72 -12.99 20.71
C ASP A 679 -19.48 -14.51 20.85
N LEU A 680 -20.28 -15.19 21.67
CA LEU A 680 -20.16 -16.64 21.83
C LEU A 680 -20.80 -17.36 20.64
N ASP A 681 -20.03 -18.22 19.97
CA ASP A 681 -20.51 -18.97 18.80
C ASP A 681 -21.12 -20.31 19.24
N GLN A 682 -20.38 -21.08 20.05
CA GLN A 682 -20.78 -22.43 20.48
C GLN A 682 -20.05 -22.84 21.77
N VAL A 683 -20.71 -23.64 22.60
CA VAL A 683 -20.09 -24.39 23.71
C VAL A 683 -20.06 -25.87 23.33
N ASP A 684 -18.91 -26.53 23.51
CA ASP A 684 -18.65 -27.91 23.07
C ASP A 684 -18.89 -28.95 24.17
N THR A 685 -19.66 -28.60 25.20
CA THR A 685 -19.97 -29.50 26.31
C THR A 685 -21.47 -29.74 26.43
N ASP A 686 -21.86 -30.97 26.79
CA ASP A 686 -23.26 -31.37 26.98
C ASP A 686 -23.91 -30.74 28.23
N TYR A 687 -23.24 -29.82 28.92
CA TYR A 687 -23.64 -29.30 30.23
C TYR A 687 -23.70 -27.78 30.26
N LEU A 688 -24.58 -27.27 31.11
CA LEU A 688 -24.76 -25.86 31.41
C LEU A 688 -23.40 -25.19 31.69
N SER A 689 -23.11 -24.13 30.93
CA SER A 689 -21.80 -23.49 30.96
C SER A 689 -21.89 -21.98 30.81
N LEU A 690 -21.54 -21.28 31.89
CA LEU A 690 -21.21 -19.86 31.85
C LEU A 690 -19.71 -19.70 31.69
N ILE A 691 -19.29 -18.76 30.86
CA ILE A 691 -17.89 -18.44 30.62
C ILE A 691 -17.63 -17.05 31.19
N ASP A 692 -17.04 -16.99 32.38
CA ASP A 692 -16.63 -15.74 33.01
C ASP A 692 -15.37 -15.21 32.33
N ILE A 693 -15.36 -13.91 32.05
CA ILE A 693 -14.25 -13.19 31.44
C ILE A 693 -13.60 -12.30 32.48
N TYR A 694 -12.31 -12.50 32.71
CA TYR A 694 -11.51 -11.68 33.60
C TYR A 694 -10.46 -10.92 32.81
N LYS A 695 -10.44 -9.60 32.97
CA LYS A 695 -9.37 -8.75 32.44
C LYS A 695 -8.22 -8.68 33.44
N LEU A 696 -7.02 -9.00 32.99
CA LEU A 696 -5.77 -8.72 33.68
C LEU A 696 -5.18 -7.46 33.08
N THR A 697 -5.11 -6.41 33.89
CA THR A 697 -4.49 -5.16 33.49
C THR A 697 -2.98 -5.30 33.40
N ALA A 698 -2.33 -4.39 32.65
CA ALA A 698 -0.87 -4.39 32.50
C ALA A 698 -0.07 -4.33 33.82
N ASP A 699 -0.65 -3.80 34.91
CA ASP A 699 -0.06 -3.78 36.26
C ASP A 699 -0.38 -5.03 37.11
N GLY A 700 -1.13 -5.98 36.56
CA GLY A 700 -1.42 -7.29 37.14
C GLY A 700 -2.68 -7.35 38.00
N GLN A 701 -3.55 -6.34 37.94
CA GLN A 701 -4.86 -6.41 38.59
C GLN A 701 -5.79 -7.29 37.77
N ARG A 702 -6.43 -8.27 38.42
CA ARG A 702 -7.43 -9.15 37.81
C ARG A 702 -8.83 -8.63 38.14
N ILE A 703 -9.65 -8.39 37.13
CA ILE A 703 -10.96 -7.73 37.24
C ILE A 703 -11.99 -8.53 36.47
N TYR A 704 -13.10 -8.91 37.10
CA TYR A 704 -14.23 -9.52 36.40
C TYR A 704 -14.84 -8.50 35.42
N SER A 705 -14.95 -8.88 34.15
CA SER A 705 -15.36 -7.99 33.05
C SER A 705 -16.65 -8.43 32.34
N GLY A 706 -17.25 -9.54 32.76
CA GLY A 706 -18.52 -10.04 32.22
C GLY A 706 -18.55 -11.55 32.05
N SER A 707 -19.66 -12.09 31.55
CA SER A 707 -19.84 -13.52 31.30
C SER A 707 -20.53 -13.74 29.94
N LEU A 708 -20.27 -14.89 29.34
CA LEU A 708 -20.91 -15.37 28.12
C LEU A 708 -21.60 -16.71 28.36
N GLY A 709 -22.62 -17.01 27.56
CA GLY A 709 -23.32 -18.30 27.61
C GLY A 709 -24.51 -18.29 28.58
N GLY A 710 -25.11 -19.46 28.77
CA GLY A 710 -26.33 -19.68 29.53
C GLY A 710 -26.87 -21.09 29.29
N SER A 711 -28.11 -21.36 29.70
CA SER A 711 -28.76 -22.67 29.58
C SER A 711 -29.70 -22.75 28.37
N ASP A 712 -29.76 -23.91 27.70
CA ASP A 712 -30.83 -24.23 26.73
C ASP A 712 -32.22 -24.24 27.40
N GLU A 713 -32.27 -24.44 28.72
CA GLU A 713 -33.50 -24.33 29.52
C GLU A 713 -33.95 -22.87 29.68
N GLU A 714 -33.04 -21.89 29.47
CA GLU A 714 -33.32 -20.45 29.47
C GLU A 714 -33.74 -19.92 28.08
N ALA A 715 -33.46 -20.67 27.01
CA ALA A 715 -33.81 -20.32 25.63
C ALA A 715 -35.32 -20.02 25.38
N PRO A 716 -36.29 -20.70 26.03
CA PRO A 716 -37.71 -20.34 25.95
C PRO A 716 -38.05 -18.99 26.59
N PHE A 717 -37.14 -18.40 27.36
CA PHE A 717 -37.34 -17.20 28.16
C PHE A 717 -36.60 -15.98 27.60
N GLU A 718 -36.16 -16.05 26.33
CA GLU A 718 -35.49 -14.95 25.62
C GLU A 718 -34.23 -14.45 26.35
N TYR A 719 -33.50 -15.36 26.99
CA TYR A 719 -32.15 -15.07 27.46
C TYR A 719 -31.27 -14.67 26.27
N ASP A 720 -30.85 -13.41 26.27
CA ASP A 720 -30.10 -12.78 25.20
C ASP A 720 -28.61 -13.03 25.45
N ASN A 721 -28.02 -14.01 24.75
CA ASN A 721 -26.57 -14.22 24.64
C ASN A 721 -25.94 -13.08 23.82
N GLY A 722 -26.22 -11.84 24.21
CA GLY A 722 -25.66 -10.67 23.58
C GLY A 722 -24.15 -10.65 23.74
N PRO A 723 -23.45 -9.90 22.89
CA PRO A 723 -22.01 -9.75 22.98
C PRO A 723 -21.56 -9.21 24.34
N GLN A 724 -20.44 -9.70 24.85
CA GLN A 724 -19.73 -9.03 25.94
C GLN A 724 -18.80 -7.97 25.36
N ALA A 725 -19.06 -6.70 25.69
CA ALA A 725 -18.21 -5.59 25.30
C ALA A 725 -17.31 -5.17 26.47
N LEU A 726 -16.03 -4.92 26.21
CA LEU A 726 -15.08 -4.47 27.22
C LEU A 726 -14.01 -3.55 26.63
N ILE A 727 -13.61 -2.54 27.40
CA ILE A 727 -12.48 -1.68 27.02
C ILE A 727 -11.18 -2.40 27.38
N MET A 728 -10.32 -2.59 26.37
CA MET A 728 -8.96 -3.11 26.53
C MET A 728 -7.94 -2.01 26.27
N ASN A 729 -7.00 -1.85 27.19
CA ASN A 729 -5.81 -1.01 27.01
C ASN A 729 -4.64 -1.84 26.51
N ALA A 730 -3.66 -1.18 25.89
CA ALA A 730 -2.42 -1.82 25.45
C ALA A 730 -1.80 -2.67 26.58
N GLY A 731 -1.63 -3.98 26.31
CA GLY A 731 -1.06 -4.95 27.26
C GLY A 731 -2.05 -5.63 28.19
N ASP A 732 -3.33 -5.22 28.21
CA ASP A 732 -4.38 -5.95 28.95
C ASP A 732 -4.55 -7.36 28.35
N SER A 733 -4.80 -8.36 29.19
CA SER A 733 -5.12 -9.73 28.76
C SER A 733 -6.44 -10.25 29.34
N LEU A 734 -7.04 -11.24 28.69
CA LEU A 734 -8.29 -11.88 29.11
C LEU A 734 -8.04 -13.33 29.50
N GLU A 735 -8.56 -13.68 30.67
CA GLU A 735 -8.74 -15.04 31.16
C GLU A 735 -10.20 -15.47 31.00
N PHE A 736 -10.39 -16.72 30.62
CA PHE A 736 -11.71 -17.34 30.46
C PHE A 736 -11.85 -18.48 31.47
N GLU A 737 -12.90 -18.42 32.27
CA GLU A 737 -13.21 -19.42 33.29
C GLU A 737 -14.61 -19.99 33.05
N MET A 738 -14.67 -21.28 32.76
CA MET A 738 -15.93 -21.96 32.48
C MET A 738 -16.49 -22.58 33.76
N GLN A 739 -17.71 -22.18 34.10
CA GLN A 739 -18.46 -22.65 35.26
C GLN A 739 -19.37 -23.79 34.82
N THR A 740 -19.45 -24.86 35.62
CA THR A 740 -20.30 -26.01 35.28
C THR A 740 -21.04 -26.54 36.50
N LYS A 741 -22.25 -27.07 36.30
CA LYS A 741 -23.04 -27.75 37.35
C LYS A 741 -22.32 -28.94 38.00
N SER A 742 -21.35 -29.53 37.32
CA SER A 742 -20.67 -30.77 37.75
C SER A 742 -19.46 -30.55 38.65
N SER A 743 -18.97 -29.31 38.77
CA SER A 743 -17.75 -28.95 39.50
C SER A 743 -17.98 -27.70 40.33
N SER A 744 -17.48 -27.68 41.56
CA SER A 744 -17.41 -26.47 42.37
C SER A 744 -16.30 -25.52 41.92
N ASP A 745 -15.29 -26.05 41.22
CA ASP A 745 -14.14 -25.26 40.76
C ASP A 745 -14.31 -24.91 39.28
N PRO A 746 -14.03 -23.65 38.87
CA PRO A 746 -14.07 -23.25 37.48
C PRO A 746 -13.01 -23.95 36.65
N ILE A 747 -13.38 -24.30 35.42
CA ILE A 747 -12.47 -24.85 34.43
C ILE A 747 -11.74 -23.69 33.74
N LYS A 748 -10.43 -23.60 33.95
CA LYS A 748 -9.58 -22.61 33.27
C LYS A 748 -9.12 -23.15 31.91
N GLY A 749 -9.21 -22.31 30.89
CA GLY A 749 -8.77 -22.64 29.54
C GLY A 749 -7.68 -21.72 29.01
N SER A 750 -7.03 -22.17 27.94
CA SER A 750 -6.20 -21.34 27.07
C SER A 750 -6.96 -21.00 25.78
N ILE A 751 -6.67 -19.87 25.17
CA ILE A 751 -7.22 -19.46 23.88
C ILE A 751 -6.26 -19.85 22.76
N GLN A 752 -6.83 -20.42 21.70
CA GLN A 752 -6.21 -20.43 20.38
C GLN A 752 -6.90 -19.38 19.51
N LEU A 753 -6.11 -18.53 18.88
CA LEU A 753 -6.58 -17.39 18.10
C LEU A 753 -6.40 -17.62 16.61
N GLN A 754 -7.40 -17.23 15.81
CA GLN A 754 -7.32 -17.19 14.35
C GLN A 754 -7.92 -15.88 13.82
N GLU A 755 -7.19 -15.16 12.96
CA GLU A 755 -7.73 -13.99 12.24
C GLU A 755 -8.82 -14.42 11.23
N VAL A 756 -9.92 -13.65 11.15
CA VAL A 756 -11.03 -13.83 10.20
C VAL A 756 -11.49 -12.47 9.64
N ASP A 757 -12.31 -12.47 8.58
CA ASP A 757 -12.66 -11.26 7.78
C ASP A 757 -13.11 -10.02 8.59
N ASN A 758 -13.71 -10.19 9.77
CA ASN A 758 -14.24 -9.10 10.60
C ASN A 758 -13.76 -9.14 12.07
N GLY A 759 -12.66 -9.84 12.35
CA GLY A 759 -12.16 -9.96 13.71
C GLY A 759 -11.30 -11.20 13.92
N TYR A 760 -11.52 -11.88 15.03
CA TYR A 760 -10.76 -13.03 15.43
C TYR A 760 -11.67 -14.14 15.94
N GLN A 761 -11.47 -15.36 15.45
CA GLN A 761 -12.05 -16.55 16.04
C GLN A 761 -11.20 -16.98 17.24
N LEU A 762 -11.86 -17.15 18.38
CA LEU A 762 -11.33 -17.65 19.63
C LEU A 762 -11.78 -19.10 19.79
N LEU A 763 -10.83 -20.00 20.05
CA LEU A 763 -11.12 -21.37 20.47
C LEU A 763 -10.59 -21.55 21.90
N GLY A 764 -11.52 -21.67 22.86
CA GLY A 764 -11.20 -21.97 24.25
C GLY A 764 -10.89 -23.45 24.43
N LEU A 765 -9.72 -23.76 24.98
CA LEU A 765 -9.19 -25.11 25.13
C LEU A 765 -8.90 -25.42 26.61
N ASN A 766 -9.16 -26.66 27.04
CA ASN A 766 -8.65 -27.20 28.29
C ASN A 766 -7.85 -28.46 28.01
N ASN A 767 -6.55 -28.42 28.34
CA ASN A 767 -5.62 -29.54 28.08
C ASN A 767 -5.64 -30.05 26.62
N GLY A 768 -5.99 -29.17 25.67
CA GLY A 768 -6.08 -29.48 24.24
C GLY A 768 -7.48 -29.89 23.74
N ASP A 769 -8.45 -30.09 24.63
CA ASP A 769 -9.84 -30.36 24.27
C ASP A 769 -10.63 -29.04 24.16
N SER A 770 -11.50 -28.93 23.16
CA SER A 770 -12.35 -27.74 22.95
C SER A 770 -13.38 -27.59 24.06
N LEU A 771 -13.48 -26.37 24.60
CA LEU A 771 -14.50 -25.96 25.57
C LEU A 771 -15.60 -25.13 24.88
N PHE A 772 -15.18 -24.13 24.12
CA PHE A 772 -16.07 -23.19 23.44
C PHE A 772 -15.38 -22.54 22.23
N SER A 773 -16.19 -21.98 21.34
CA SER A 773 -15.74 -21.07 20.29
C SER A 773 -16.49 -19.74 20.40
N ALA A 774 -15.78 -18.65 20.13
CA ALA A 774 -16.31 -17.29 20.15
C ALA A 774 -15.65 -16.45 19.06
N THR A 775 -16.26 -15.32 18.73
CA THR A 775 -15.71 -14.34 17.80
C THR A 775 -15.45 -13.02 18.54
N ALA A 776 -14.22 -12.53 18.49
CA ALA A 776 -13.85 -11.21 18.98
C ALA A 776 -13.80 -10.19 17.83
N SER A 777 -14.38 -9.02 18.03
CA SER A 777 -14.36 -7.90 17.08
C SER A 777 -14.13 -6.58 17.80
N PHE A 778 -13.88 -5.51 17.05
CA PHE A 778 -13.69 -4.18 17.61
C PHE A 778 -14.90 -3.29 17.29
N ALA A 779 -15.57 -2.79 18.31
CA ALA A 779 -16.75 -1.94 18.19
C ALA A 779 -16.37 -0.44 18.18
N PRO A 780 -17.21 0.44 17.58
CA PRO A 780 -17.04 1.88 17.68
C PRO A 780 -17.23 2.36 19.11
N VAL A 781 -16.46 3.36 19.52
CA VAL A 781 -16.65 4.09 20.78
C VAL A 781 -17.78 5.11 20.54
N ILE A 782 -18.92 4.95 21.23
CA ILE A 782 -20.12 5.77 21.03
C ILE A 782 -20.33 6.68 22.24
N ASP A 783 -19.95 7.95 22.06
CA ASP A 783 -20.12 9.05 23.01
C ASP A 783 -21.55 9.07 23.60
N GLY A 784 -21.67 8.83 24.91
CA GLY A 784 -22.95 8.83 25.63
C GLY A 784 -23.69 7.49 25.73
N LYS A 785 -23.21 6.41 25.08
CA LYS A 785 -23.57 5.03 25.45
C LYS A 785 -22.55 4.40 26.41
N GLU A 786 -21.39 5.03 26.55
CA GLU A 786 -20.32 4.62 27.46
C GLU A 786 -20.65 4.81 28.94
N SER A 787 -21.71 5.53 29.30
CA SER A 787 -22.12 5.62 30.72
C SER A 787 -22.67 4.30 31.28
N VAL A 788 -22.77 3.27 30.42
CA VAL A 788 -23.10 1.89 30.75
C VAL A 788 -21.98 0.96 30.23
N SER A 789 -20.80 1.45 29.86
CA SER A 789 -19.60 0.63 29.63
C SER A 789 -18.40 1.09 30.46
N ASP A 790 -18.50 2.25 31.12
CA ASP A 790 -17.69 2.73 32.25
C ASP A 790 -18.17 2.11 33.57
N ASP A 791 -18.46 0.81 33.57
CA ASP A 791 -18.63 0.10 34.83
C ASP A 791 -17.27 -0.05 35.49
N ASP A 792 -16.79 1.02 36.12
CA ASP A 792 -15.54 1.07 36.88
C ASP A 792 -15.64 0.25 38.19
N THR A 793 -16.64 -0.63 38.28
CA THR A 793 -16.69 -1.66 39.29
C THR A 793 -15.50 -2.60 39.07
N THR A 794 -14.46 -2.44 39.87
CA THR A 794 -13.41 -3.45 40.03
C THR A 794 -14.00 -4.66 40.76
N ARG A 795 -14.89 -5.42 40.11
CA ARG A 795 -15.49 -6.64 40.67
C ARG A 795 -14.47 -7.77 40.68
N ASP A 796 -14.59 -8.64 41.67
CA ASP A 796 -13.72 -9.81 41.78
C ASP A 796 -14.40 -11.08 41.25
N SER A 797 -15.74 -11.11 41.18
CA SER A 797 -16.54 -12.25 40.70
C SER A 797 -17.83 -11.81 39.98
N SER A 798 -18.40 -12.72 39.18
CA SER A 798 -19.76 -12.61 38.64
C SER A 798 -20.86 -12.63 39.72
N ASP A 799 -20.54 -13.00 40.96
CA ASP A 799 -21.48 -13.00 42.08
C ASP A 799 -21.77 -11.58 42.61
N ASP A 800 -20.87 -10.63 42.31
CA ASP A 800 -20.95 -9.21 42.66
C ASP A 800 -22.01 -8.49 41.79
N THR A 801 -23.28 -8.85 41.98
CA THR A 801 -24.43 -8.43 41.17
C THR A 801 -24.88 -6.98 41.42
N PHE A 802 -24.00 -6.01 41.22
CA PHE A 802 -24.30 -4.58 41.30
C PHE A 802 -23.61 -3.79 40.23
N PHE A 803 -24.23 -2.71 39.74
CA PHE A 803 -23.73 -1.89 38.65
C PHE A 803 -23.52 -0.44 39.08
N SER A 804 -22.55 0.25 38.49
CA SER A 804 -22.41 1.69 38.62
C SER A 804 -23.33 2.42 37.65
N PHE A 805 -24.08 3.43 38.12
CA PHE A 805 -24.85 4.31 37.25
C PHE A 805 -24.68 5.77 37.63
N ALA A 806 -24.63 6.65 36.62
CA ALA A 806 -24.54 8.10 36.79
C ALA A 806 -25.90 8.76 37.04
N GLU A 807 -25.91 9.87 37.79
CA GLU A 807 -27.09 10.73 37.97
C GLU A 807 -27.67 11.16 36.61
N GLY A 808 -28.99 11.03 36.45
CA GLY A 808 -29.73 11.40 35.26
C GLY A 808 -29.84 10.29 34.21
N THR A 809 -29.10 9.18 34.35
CA THR A 809 -29.22 8.03 33.45
C THR A 809 -30.64 7.48 33.47
N ARG A 810 -31.22 7.28 32.29
CA ARG A 810 -32.56 6.70 32.12
C ARG A 810 -32.42 5.26 31.65
N LEU A 811 -33.00 4.34 32.39
CA LEU A 811 -32.88 2.89 32.15
C LEU A 811 -34.25 2.28 31.87
N ASN A 812 -34.31 1.40 30.86
CA ASN A 812 -35.35 0.39 30.71
C ASN A 812 -34.88 -0.85 31.48
N ILE A 813 -35.73 -1.37 32.35
CA ILE A 813 -35.46 -2.55 33.15
C ILE A 813 -36.40 -3.64 32.68
N ALA A 814 -35.88 -4.57 31.90
CA ALA A 814 -36.61 -5.75 31.48
C ALA A 814 -36.49 -6.81 32.57
N VAL A 815 -37.63 -7.29 33.04
CA VAL A 815 -37.74 -8.31 34.08
C VAL A 815 -38.49 -9.50 33.50
N ASN A 816 -37.83 -10.65 33.50
CA ASN A 816 -38.47 -11.92 33.19
C ASN A 816 -38.60 -12.73 34.49
N ALA A 817 -39.84 -12.88 34.97
CA ALA A 817 -40.15 -13.67 36.16
C ALA A 817 -40.50 -15.09 35.73
N ILE A 818 -39.56 -16.01 35.97
CA ILE A 818 -39.60 -17.37 35.41
C ILE A 818 -40.17 -18.37 36.43
N ALA A 819 -40.09 -18.05 37.72
CA ALA A 819 -40.63 -18.90 38.78
C ALA A 819 -42.14 -19.13 38.68
N ALA A 820 -42.57 -20.27 39.22
CA ALA A 820 -43.98 -20.57 39.51
C ALA A 820 -44.55 -19.73 40.68
N MET A 821 -43.68 -19.01 41.40
CA MET A 821 -44.00 -18.24 42.60
C MET A 821 -44.22 -16.75 42.31
N THR A 822 -44.94 -16.07 43.21
CA THR A 822 -45.12 -14.62 43.12
C THR A 822 -43.98 -13.90 43.85
N ASN A 823 -42.97 -13.47 43.10
CA ASN A 823 -41.81 -12.76 43.64
C ASN A 823 -42.02 -11.24 43.66
N ARG A 824 -41.16 -10.51 44.37
CA ARG A 824 -41.10 -9.05 44.33
C ARG A 824 -39.69 -8.59 44.00
N PHE A 825 -39.58 -7.58 43.16
CA PHE A 825 -38.31 -6.99 42.71
C PHE A 825 -38.15 -5.56 43.20
N SER A 826 -36.96 -5.17 43.60
CA SER A 826 -36.57 -3.79 43.95
C SER A 826 -35.13 -3.54 43.55
N ILE A 827 -34.70 -2.28 43.62
CA ILE A 827 -33.29 -1.88 43.46
C ILE A 827 -32.85 -1.19 44.75
N ILE A 828 -31.64 -1.49 45.21
CA ILE A 828 -31.00 -0.82 46.36
C ILE A 828 -29.75 -0.08 45.90
N LYS A 829 -29.36 0.97 46.64
CA LYS A 829 -28.05 1.61 46.51
C LYS A 829 -27.12 0.98 47.54
N ILE A 830 -25.89 0.68 47.13
CA ILE A 830 -24.85 0.16 48.02
C ILE A 830 -23.67 1.11 48.12
N ASP A 831 -22.98 1.03 49.26
CA ASP A 831 -21.77 1.79 49.54
C ASP A 831 -20.55 0.89 49.32
N ARG A 832 -19.59 1.35 48.52
CA ARG A 832 -18.35 0.63 48.24
C ARG A 832 -17.15 1.37 48.83
N ASP A 833 -16.32 0.68 49.59
CA ASP A 833 -15.08 1.25 50.12
C ASP A 833 -14.08 1.45 48.96
N PRO A 834 -13.58 2.68 48.73
CA PRO A 834 -12.71 2.99 47.61
C PRO A 834 -11.27 2.46 47.78
N ILE A 835 -10.90 1.96 48.95
CA ILE A 835 -9.58 1.41 49.27
C ILE A 835 -9.62 -0.11 49.27
N THR A 836 -10.61 -0.72 49.93
CA THR A 836 -10.69 -2.18 50.07
C THR A 836 -11.53 -2.84 49.00
N GLY A 837 -12.41 -2.10 48.33
CA GLY A 837 -13.38 -2.65 47.37
C GLY A 837 -14.59 -3.31 48.02
N GLU A 838 -14.61 -3.46 49.36
CA GLU A 838 -15.71 -4.08 50.11
C GLU A 838 -16.98 -3.26 49.93
N ALA A 839 -18.07 -3.95 49.59
CA ALA A 839 -19.39 -3.34 49.48
C ALA A 839 -20.23 -3.59 50.75
N SER A 840 -21.13 -2.65 51.02
CA SER A 840 -21.98 -2.64 52.21
C SER A 840 -23.33 -2.01 51.90
N TYR A 841 -24.33 -2.36 52.70
CA TYR A 841 -25.66 -1.79 52.61
C TYR A 841 -26.04 -1.14 53.93
N LEU A 842 -26.20 0.19 53.92
CA LEU A 842 -26.49 1.00 55.12
C LEU A 842 -25.48 0.75 56.27
N GLY A 843 -24.21 0.53 55.91
CA GLY A 843 -23.11 0.26 56.84
C GLY A 843 -23.01 -1.18 57.34
N SER A 844 -23.88 -2.09 56.90
CA SER A 844 -23.75 -3.53 57.13
C SER A 844 -22.97 -4.19 56.01
N ALA A 845 -21.98 -5.01 56.37
CA ALA A 845 -21.21 -5.78 55.41
C ALA A 845 -22.10 -6.77 54.63
N ILE A 846 -21.73 -7.03 53.38
CA ILE A 846 -22.33 -8.13 52.59
C ILE A 846 -22.11 -9.45 53.32
N ASP A 847 -23.02 -10.42 53.11
CA ASP A 847 -22.99 -11.74 53.74
C ASP A 847 -23.10 -11.75 55.26
N SER A 848 -23.72 -10.71 55.82
CA SER A 848 -24.05 -10.63 57.24
C SER A 848 -25.54 -10.88 57.51
N ALA A 849 -25.84 -11.50 58.65
CA ALA A 849 -27.21 -11.60 59.14
C ALA A 849 -27.84 -10.21 59.36
N GLU A 850 -27.02 -9.22 59.74
CA GLU A 850 -27.48 -7.83 59.85
C GLU A 850 -27.97 -7.27 58.50
N MET A 851 -27.25 -7.52 57.40
CA MET A 851 -27.67 -7.07 56.06
C MET A 851 -28.99 -7.73 55.66
N ASN A 852 -29.18 -9.02 55.90
CA ASN A 852 -30.43 -9.71 55.59
C ASN A 852 -31.64 -9.09 56.31
N ASP A 853 -31.52 -8.86 57.62
CA ASP A 853 -32.58 -8.20 58.41
C ASP A 853 -32.86 -6.77 57.90
N LEU A 854 -31.82 -6.05 57.50
CA LEU A 854 -31.93 -4.72 56.90
C LEU A 854 -32.62 -4.77 55.54
N LEU A 855 -32.22 -5.66 54.63
CA LEU A 855 -32.82 -5.81 53.31
C LEU A 855 -34.31 -6.16 53.44
N ILE A 856 -34.69 -7.12 54.28
CA ILE A 856 -36.09 -7.49 54.51
C ILE A 856 -36.89 -6.30 55.08
N SER A 857 -36.36 -5.63 56.11
CA SER A 857 -37.09 -4.53 56.77
C SER A 857 -37.21 -3.27 55.91
N THR A 858 -36.29 -3.07 54.97
CA THR A 858 -36.25 -1.93 54.05
C THR A 858 -36.76 -2.26 52.64
N PHE A 859 -37.12 -3.51 52.36
CA PHE A 859 -37.45 -3.99 51.02
C PHE A 859 -38.59 -3.16 50.39
N GLY A 860 -38.32 -2.58 49.22
CA GLY A 860 -39.29 -1.78 48.49
C GLY A 860 -39.59 -0.40 49.06
N GLN A 861 -38.92 0.01 50.14
CA GLN A 861 -38.93 1.39 50.59
C GLN A 861 -38.10 2.24 49.61
N GLU A 862 -38.61 3.42 49.25
CA GLU A 862 -37.82 4.37 48.48
C GLU A 862 -36.64 4.85 49.33
N GLN A 863 -35.43 4.54 48.89
CA GLN A 863 -34.20 5.02 49.54
C GLN A 863 -33.63 6.20 48.78
N SER A 864 -32.85 7.02 49.49
CA SER A 864 -32.12 8.13 48.88
C SER A 864 -31.26 7.61 47.72
N GLY A 865 -31.46 8.17 46.52
CA GLY A 865 -30.72 7.80 45.31
C GLY A 865 -31.34 6.70 44.46
N THR A 866 -32.32 5.91 44.95
CA THR A 866 -32.98 4.85 44.13
C THR A 866 -34.36 5.25 43.62
N GLN A 867 -35.30 5.70 44.47
CA GLN A 867 -36.70 6.00 44.11
C GLN A 867 -37.40 5.00 43.14
N PHE A 868 -37.06 3.70 43.20
CA PHE A 868 -37.67 2.68 42.33
C PHE A 868 -38.91 1.99 42.96
N GLY A 869 -38.85 1.76 44.27
CA GLY A 869 -39.84 1.01 45.05
C GLY A 869 -39.92 -0.47 44.66
N SER A 870 -40.78 -1.26 45.32
CA SER A 870 -40.96 -2.68 44.92
C SER A 870 -41.97 -2.86 43.79
N LYS A 871 -41.72 -3.81 42.90
CA LYS A 871 -42.64 -4.30 41.86
C LYS A 871 -43.02 -5.76 42.14
N THR A 872 -44.29 -6.10 41.98
CA THR A 872 -44.74 -7.50 42.06
C THR A 872 -44.53 -8.17 40.72
N LEU A 873 -43.88 -9.34 40.76
CA LEU A 873 -43.64 -10.21 39.62
C LEU A 873 -44.63 -11.37 39.70
N ASN A 874 -45.49 -11.48 38.68
CA ASN A 874 -46.41 -12.62 38.60
C ASN A 874 -45.65 -13.82 38.02
N PRO A 875 -46.07 -15.06 38.35
CA PRO A 875 -45.48 -16.26 37.76
C PRO A 875 -45.47 -16.21 36.23
N TYR A 876 -44.36 -16.63 35.61
CA TYR A 876 -44.17 -16.72 34.16
C TYR A 876 -44.56 -15.42 33.42
N SER A 877 -44.03 -14.28 33.86
CA SER A 877 -44.37 -12.98 33.27
C SER A 877 -43.15 -12.13 32.93
N GLN A 878 -43.22 -11.49 31.77
CA GLN A 878 -42.29 -10.45 31.35
C GLN A 878 -42.87 -9.07 31.63
N ARG A 879 -42.05 -8.16 32.18
CA ARG A 879 -42.41 -6.75 32.41
C ARG A 879 -41.24 -5.84 32.12
N GLU A 880 -41.56 -4.62 31.71
CA GLU A 880 -40.60 -3.54 31.56
C GLU A 880 -40.92 -2.40 32.53
N PHE A 881 -39.89 -1.80 33.10
CA PHE A 881 -39.99 -0.63 33.96
C PHE A 881 -39.02 0.44 33.48
N THR A 882 -39.42 1.70 33.56
CA THR A 882 -38.47 2.81 33.36
C THR A 882 -37.99 3.32 34.72
N TRP A 883 -36.69 3.53 34.84
CA TRP A 883 -36.06 4.12 36.01
C TRP A 883 -35.15 5.28 35.60
N THR A 884 -35.00 6.27 36.48
CA THR A 884 -34.07 7.39 36.29
C THR A 884 -33.23 7.49 37.54
N VAL A 885 -31.92 7.43 37.35
CA VAL A 885 -30.95 7.42 38.44
C VAL A 885 -30.89 8.82 39.04
N GLU A 886 -31.14 8.96 40.34
CA GLU A 886 -31.19 10.28 40.98
C GLU A 886 -29.85 10.75 41.52
N GLU A 887 -28.93 9.83 41.76
CA GLU A 887 -27.62 10.11 42.33
C GLU A 887 -26.64 9.09 41.79
N THR A 888 -25.45 9.54 41.38
CA THR A 888 -24.38 8.64 40.96
C THR A 888 -24.03 7.67 42.09
N GLY A 889 -23.92 6.38 41.79
CA GLY A 889 -23.54 5.36 42.77
C GLY A 889 -23.64 3.93 42.25
N TYR A 890 -23.49 2.98 43.17
CA TYR A 890 -23.60 1.55 42.90
C TYR A 890 -24.99 1.03 43.28
N PHE A 891 -25.58 0.21 42.42
CA PHE A 891 -26.95 -0.25 42.56
C PHE A 891 -27.07 -1.75 42.32
N ALA A 892 -27.77 -2.45 43.21
CA ALA A 892 -28.00 -3.89 43.12
C ALA A 892 -29.50 -4.20 42.94
N PRO A 893 -29.89 -5.08 41.99
CA PRO A 893 -31.21 -5.68 41.99
C PRO A 893 -31.39 -6.58 43.22
N VAL A 894 -32.60 -6.56 43.79
CA VAL A 894 -32.98 -7.39 44.93
C VAL A 894 -34.28 -8.10 44.63
N LEU A 895 -34.31 -9.42 44.81
CA LEU A 895 -35.49 -10.25 44.66
C LEU A 895 -35.94 -10.77 46.03
N LEU A 896 -37.21 -10.61 46.37
CA LEU A 896 -37.86 -11.18 47.54
C LEU A 896 -38.86 -12.23 47.09
N THR A 897 -38.67 -13.49 47.49
CA THR A 897 -39.52 -14.61 47.10
C THR A 897 -40.85 -14.63 47.86
N GLU A 898 -41.82 -15.40 47.35
CA GLU A 898 -43.11 -15.61 48.03
C GLU A 898 -42.95 -16.21 49.44
N GLU A 899 -41.93 -17.07 49.62
CA GLU A 899 -41.63 -17.72 50.91
C GLU A 899 -40.83 -16.81 51.87
N GLY A 900 -40.43 -15.62 51.43
CA GLY A 900 -39.71 -14.63 52.23
C GLY A 900 -38.18 -14.74 52.19
N GLY A 901 -37.64 -15.52 51.27
CA GLY A 901 -36.20 -15.51 50.93
C GLY A 901 -35.84 -14.23 50.18
N ILE A 902 -34.62 -13.74 50.36
CA ILE A 902 -34.14 -12.50 49.74
C ILE A 902 -32.79 -12.72 49.06
N PHE A 903 -32.65 -12.18 47.86
CA PHE A 903 -31.48 -12.33 47.02
C PHE A 903 -30.90 -10.98 46.62
N ALA A 904 -29.60 -10.76 46.84
CA ALA A 904 -28.84 -9.59 46.38
C ALA A 904 -27.32 -9.86 46.52
N LEU A 905 -26.47 -9.41 45.60
CA LEU A 905 -25.01 -9.33 45.82
C LEU A 905 -24.30 -10.65 46.18
N GLY A 906 -24.72 -11.77 45.61
CA GLY A 906 -24.16 -13.09 45.94
C GLY A 906 -24.62 -13.61 47.30
N HIS A 907 -25.52 -12.90 47.98
CA HIS A 907 -25.94 -13.21 49.35
C HIS A 907 -26.74 -14.50 49.49
N ASP A 908 -26.24 -15.42 50.31
CA ASP A 908 -27.00 -16.48 50.97
C ASP A 908 -26.52 -16.69 52.42
N LEU A 909 -27.46 -16.80 53.37
CA LEU A 909 -27.19 -17.20 54.75
C LEU A 909 -27.02 -18.72 54.92
N ILE A 910 -27.24 -19.51 53.85
CA ILE A 910 -27.26 -20.97 53.85
C ILE A 910 -26.03 -21.54 53.12
N GLY A 911 -24.84 -21.30 53.68
CA GLY A 911 -23.70 -22.21 53.47
C GLY A 911 -22.68 -21.83 52.40
N GLU A 912 -22.38 -20.54 52.25
CA GLU A 912 -21.30 -20.04 51.39
C GLU A 912 -21.54 -20.27 49.88
N SER A 913 -22.80 -20.39 49.44
CA SER A 913 -23.22 -20.52 48.03
C SER A 913 -23.83 -19.23 47.49
N THR A 914 -23.70 -18.97 46.18
CA THR A 914 -24.26 -17.79 45.52
C THR A 914 -25.44 -18.19 44.63
N HIS A 915 -26.59 -17.52 44.79
CA HIS A 915 -27.82 -17.76 43.99
C HIS A 915 -28.20 -16.55 43.12
N THR A 916 -27.31 -15.57 43.02
CA THR A 916 -27.44 -14.42 42.13
C THR A 916 -26.16 -14.28 41.33
N ARG A 917 -26.27 -14.10 40.01
CA ARG A 917 -25.09 -13.98 39.16
C ARG A 917 -25.30 -13.03 38.00
N ILE A 918 -24.22 -12.38 37.58
CA ILE A 918 -24.17 -11.66 36.31
C ILE A 918 -24.04 -12.71 35.19
N LEU A 919 -25.00 -12.71 34.26
CA LEU A 919 -25.07 -13.69 33.18
C LEU A 919 -24.60 -13.12 31.83
N GLY A 920 -24.60 -11.79 31.70
CA GLY A 920 -24.13 -11.06 30.53
C GLY A 920 -24.17 -9.56 30.79
N ASP A 921 -24.11 -8.77 29.74
CA ASP A 921 -24.04 -7.31 29.85
C ASP A 921 -25.29 -6.76 30.58
N TYR A 922 -25.05 -6.18 31.77
CA TYR A 922 -26.08 -5.64 32.67
C TYR A 922 -27.26 -6.57 32.96
N THR A 923 -27.01 -7.88 32.97
CA THR A 923 -28.04 -8.90 33.16
C THR A 923 -27.73 -9.71 34.41
N VAL A 924 -28.70 -9.78 35.33
CA VAL A 924 -28.60 -10.55 36.58
C VAL A 924 -29.64 -11.66 36.59
N GLY A 925 -29.18 -12.89 36.79
CA GLY A 925 -30.01 -14.06 37.07
C GLY A 925 -30.17 -14.30 38.56
N PHE A 926 -31.35 -14.78 38.94
CA PHE A 926 -31.70 -15.23 40.28
C PHE A 926 -32.13 -16.69 40.21
N GLU A 927 -31.59 -17.52 41.10
CA GLU A 927 -31.88 -18.96 41.20
C GLU A 927 -32.58 -19.30 42.52
N ASP A 928 -33.36 -20.39 42.53
CA ASP A 928 -34.01 -20.89 43.73
C ASP A 928 -33.01 -21.42 44.79
N GLN A 929 -33.47 -21.46 46.05
CA GLN A 929 -32.69 -21.94 47.21
C GLN A 929 -33.06 -23.38 47.63
N TYR A 930 -33.63 -24.21 46.74
CA TYR A 930 -34.03 -25.56 47.14
C TYR A 930 -32.83 -26.44 47.48
N ASP A 931 -31.71 -26.26 46.77
CA ASP A 931 -30.45 -26.94 47.03
C ASP A 931 -29.41 -25.98 47.62
N ARG A 932 -28.42 -26.54 48.35
CA ARG A 932 -27.33 -25.76 48.97
C ARG A 932 -26.34 -25.17 47.98
N ASN A 933 -26.35 -25.62 46.74
CA ASN A 933 -25.45 -25.14 45.71
C ASN A 933 -26.32 -24.70 44.54
N SER A 934 -25.95 -23.57 43.94
CA SER A 934 -26.49 -23.16 42.65
C SER A 934 -26.30 -24.27 41.62
N ASP A 935 -27.39 -24.63 40.97
CA ASP A 935 -27.48 -25.59 39.90
C ASP A 935 -27.41 -24.91 38.51
N TYR A 936 -27.33 -23.57 38.55
CA TYR A 936 -27.05 -22.59 37.51
C TYR A 936 -28.17 -22.37 36.48
N ASP A 937 -29.42 -22.74 36.77
CA ASP A 937 -30.54 -22.59 35.84
C ASP A 937 -31.28 -21.23 35.89
N TYR A 938 -30.94 -20.37 36.88
CA TYR A 938 -31.48 -19.03 37.14
C TYR A 938 -32.99 -18.88 36.90
N ASN A 939 -33.75 -19.90 37.31
CA ASN A 939 -35.16 -20.07 36.98
C ASN A 939 -36.12 -19.17 37.78
N ASP A 940 -35.63 -18.29 38.65
CA ASP A 940 -36.44 -17.46 39.54
C ASP A 940 -36.82 -16.13 38.86
N ALA A 941 -35.80 -15.37 38.45
CA ALA A 941 -35.95 -14.16 37.67
C ALA A 941 -34.68 -13.78 36.91
N ILE A 942 -34.83 -13.16 35.74
CA ILE A 942 -33.75 -12.51 35.00
C ILE A 942 -34.07 -11.02 34.89
N ILE A 943 -33.11 -10.17 35.25
CA ILE A 943 -33.23 -8.71 35.25
C ILE A 943 -32.16 -8.12 34.33
N LYS A 944 -32.56 -7.38 33.29
CA LYS A 944 -31.67 -6.67 32.37
C LYS A 944 -31.87 -5.17 32.47
N PHE A 945 -30.77 -4.42 32.57
CA PHE A 945 -30.78 -2.95 32.56
C PHE A 945 -30.30 -2.44 31.19
N GLU A 946 -31.08 -1.58 30.54
CA GLU A 946 -30.75 -1.03 29.23
C GLU A 946 -30.87 0.50 29.22
N ALA A 947 -29.84 1.21 28.76
CA ALA A 947 -29.89 2.67 28.62
C ALA A 947 -30.92 3.11 27.57
N ILE A 948 -31.73 4.11 27.92
CA ILE A 948 -32.66 4.78 27.00
C ILE A 948 -32.04 6.11 26.58
N ALA A 949 -31.90 6.30 25.26
CA ALA A 949 -31.41 7.54 24.65
C ALA A 949 -32.30 8.77 24.91
#